data_AF-R9B1L3-F1
#
_entry.id   AF-R9B1L3-F1
#
_cell.length_a   1.000
_cell.length_b   1.000
_cell.length_c   1.000
_cell.angle_alpha   90.00
_cell.angle_beta   90.00
_cell.angle_gamma   90.00
#
_symmetry.space_group_name_H-M   'P 1'
#
loop_
_entity.id
_entity.type
_entity.pdbx_description
1 polymer ?
#
loop_
_entity_poly.entity_id
_entity_poly.type
_entity_poly.pdbx_seq_one_letter_code
_entity_poly.pdbx_strand_id
1 'polypeptide(L)'
;MCEFTKAGVVDGNYDPYLKAHPKTSELLDAMAKPVASVLASAYWSGLPFQFGQNEYVKYKLEPVFYLDPPNHSPNDPSYLANDLISRLKVSEARFRFMIQLRTDPERMPLDEATVVWPEDLSPPIHVADIVIPIQDISARGQAQYGENLAMNIWRVTAEHAPVGSIADARRVVYAASAELRRNVNGVPLGEPDTPRAVISPAAGIDTRIVRAAIHPAIGVARVGDSENEFFIGPELVDAPADPTQQPNNYRDKTGAIKRQAARFRIYGYNAAGDVVRELNPDNADIVWTVHVANRKAEWYQFQYALDIPEAVNAPDNAFTLRNPKVKPANRHKLAIDPGPRSIFGRNVSGGAEHRFDTGTFQAAAEQAVTVPLGEIQTDENGHLLFLGGHGKSASPTHAPVYDPDHPPSFNNADDWYYDTSDGPVTATVSINGIEIPVESAWVVVAPPNYAPDVVSWRTMYDLMCDVYVNAGWMVMPEKPSFTKDIWPLLKRLGGLQWVNKGFAAYFGKGCPMDFNNPALLAKLSFQSKNKNLADPYSELRRAILHSFRPSKPSVAEPVQWPHIWPWIYGDAFGSFPENGPGNMLTMTGLQEGLLRNWVDGNFIDDWSNEEIKPPSSLDQVPLQDQPHTLDQAALHYCLADTFHPGCEMTWPMRHASMYSSPFRIRLRAATNPEPDYGSTMTPIKVQQVDGPLYAQVAGSITRWMAVPWQGDTAFCRSGYDPDFDPYLPSFWAARVPNHVLTEQDYQKVINPELPREERITAFN
;
A
#
# COMPACT_ATOMS: atom_id res chain seq x y z
N MET A 1 68.60 6.87 -19.99
CA MET A 1 67.45 6.96 -19.05
C MET A 1 67.82 7.78 -17.82
N CYS A 2 68.88 7.44 -17.07
CA CYS A 2 69.31 8.21 -15.88
C CYS A 2 69.63 9.69 -16.18
N GLU A 3 70.30 10.00 -17.29
CA GLU A 3 70.57 11.38 -17.71
C GLU A 3 69.31 12.16 -18.08
N PHE A 4 68.36 11.52 -18.76
CA PHE A 4 67.04 12.10 -19.08
C PHE A 4 66.24 12.38 -17.82
N THR A 5 66.16 11.40 -16.91
CA THR A 5 65.45 11.55 -15.63
C THR A 5 66.09 12.61 -14.75
N LYS A 6 67.43 12.70 -14.73
CA LYS A 6 68.14 13.77 -14.02
C LYS A 6 67.81 15.14 -14.61
N ALA A 7 67.90 15.29 -15.93
CA ALA A 7 67.59 16.55 -16.62
C ALA A 7 66.18 17.07 -16.28
N GLY A 8 65.20 16.17 -16.22
CA GLY A 8 63.83 16.52 -15.85
C GLY A 8 63.60 16.73 -14.36
N VAL A 9 63.88 15.69 -13.57
CA VAL A 9 63.42 15.59 -12.18
C VAL A 9 64.37 16.28 -11.20
N VAL A 10 65.67 16.30 -11.49
CA VAL A 10 66.68 16.90 -10.61
C VAL A 10 67.03 18.31 -11.07
N ASP A 11 67.33 18.46 -12.36
CA ASP A 11 67.82 19.73 -12.93
C ASP A 11 66.66 20.64 -13.36
N GLY A 12 65.44 20.11 -13.52
CA GLY A 12 64.25 20.87 -13.90
C GLY A 12 64.27 21.45 -15.32
N ASN A 13 65.20 21.01 -16.17
CA ASN A 13 65.41 21.54 -17.51
C ASN A 13 65.84 20.45 -18.50
N TYR A 14 64.95 20.11 -19.44
CA TYR A 14 65.22 19.13 -20.49
C TYR A 14 66.02 19.70 -21.68
N ASP A 15 66.10 21.02 -21.86
CA ASP A 15 66.64 21.64 -23.09
C ASP A 15 68.08 21.19 -23.42
N PRO A 16 69.04 21.12 -22.46
CA PRO A 16 70.38 20.67 -22.75
C PRO A 16 70.42 19.20 -23.19
N TYR A 17 69.58 18.36 -22.58
CA TYR A 17 69.49 16.94 -22.90
C TYR A 17 68.87 16.73 -24.28
N LEU A 18 67.76 17.40 -24.58
CA LEU A 18 67.04 17.26 -25.86
C LEU A 18 67.87 17.76 -27.03
N LYS A 19 68.64 18.85 -26.84
CA LYS A 19 69.59 19.33 -27.85
C LYS A 19 70.70 18.33 -28.14
N ALA A 20 71.16 17.58 -27.13
CA ALA A 20 72.14 16.52 -27.30
C ALA A 20 71.53 15.21 -27.86
N HIS A 21 70.21 15.04 -27.80
CA HIS A 21 69.48 13.83 -28.19
C HIS A 21 68.31 14.15 -29.14
N PRO A 22 68.60 14.56 -30.39
CA PRO A 22 67.58 15.05 -31.33
C PRO A 22 66.47 14.02 -31.61
N LYS A 23 66.81 12.72 -31.71
CA LYS A 23 65.82 11.63 -31.86
C LYS A 23 64.82 11.58 -30.69
N THR A 24 65.26 11.87 -29.47
CA THR A 24 64.38 11.93 -28.31
C THR A 24 63.50 13.17 -28.36
N SER A 25 64.03 14.31 -28.80
CA SER A 25 63.25 15.54 -29.01
C SER A 25 62.12 15.32 -30.01
N GLU A 26 62.44 14.77 -31.19
CA GLU A 26 61.46 14.48 -32.25
C GLU A 26 60.34 13.54 -31.75
N LEU A 27 60.68 12.52 -30.96
CA LEU A 27 59.70 11.62 -30.38
C LEU A 27 58.79 12.30 -29.35
N LEU A 28 59.34 13.16 -28.48
CA LEU A 28 58.53 13.90 -27.50
C LEU A 28 57.61 14.91 -28.18
N ASP A 29 58.07 15.59 -29.22
CA ASP A 29 57.23 16.49 -30.03
C ASP A 29 56.09 15.72 -30.71
N ALA A 30 56.38 14.54 -31.27
CA ALA A 30 55.36 13.66 -31.85
C ALA A 30 54.34 13.13 -30.82
N MET A 31 54.75 13.00 -29.55
CA MET A 31 53.89 12.58 -28.44
C MET A 31 53.04 13.73 -27.87
N ALA A 32 53.48 14.98 -28.01
CA ALA A 32 52.83 16.17 -27.48
C ALA A 32 51.62 16.61 -28.32
N LYS A 33 50.54 15.82 -28.29
CA LYS A 33 49.28 16.10 -28.99
C LYS A 33 48.08 16.23 -28.04
N PRO A 34 47.13 17.13 -28.32
CA PRO A 34 45.88 17.19 -27.56
C PRO A 34 45.07 15.90 -27.72
N VAL A 35 44.36 15.52 -26.66
CA VAL A 35 43.54 14.30 -26.60
C VAL A 35 42.11 14.69 -26.26
N ALA A 36 41.12 14.23 -27.04
CA ALA A 36 39.70 14.50 -26.80
C ALA A 36 39.14 13.72 -25.60
N SER A 37 39.54 12.46 -25.46
CA SER A 37 39.08 11.57 -24.39
C SER A 37 40.08 10.44 -24.18
N VAL A 38 40.24 10.02 -22.93
CA VAL A 38 41.00 8.81 -22.59
C VAL A 38 40.32 7.54 -23.12
N LEU A 39 39.02 7.57 -23.40
CA LEU A 39 38.25 6.45 -23.95
C LEU A 39 38.32 6.36 -25.49
N ALA A 40 38.73 7.44 -26.16
CA ALA A 40 38.84 7.52 -27.62
C ALA A 40 40.30 7.50 -28.12
N SER A 41 41.26 7.23 -27.24
CA SER A 41 42.69 7.22 -27.55
C SER A 41 43.21 5.81 -27.74
N ALA A 42 44.08 5.60 -28.72
CA ALA A 42 44.83 4.36 -28.83
C ALA A 42 45.99 4.31 -27.83
N TYR A 43 46.30 3.13 -27.30
CA TYR A 43 47.39 2.91 -26.35
C TYR A 43 48.31 1.77 -26.79
N TRP A 44 49.56 1.81 -26.34
CA TRP A 44 50.56 0.79 -26.63
C TRP A 44 51.33 0.42 -25.37
N SER A 45 51.75 -0.83 -25.28
CA SER A 45 52.54 -1.37 -24.16
C SER A 45 53.94 -0.75 -23.99
N GLY A 46 54.45 -0.03 -25.00
CA GLY A 46 55.73 0.67 -24.99
C GLY A 46 56.98 -0.23 -24.99
N LEU A 47 56.92 -1.40 -24.35
CA LEU A 47 57.96 -2.42 -24.28
C LEU A 47 57.45 -3.75 -24.85
N PRO A 48 58.33 -4.61 -25.38
CA PRO A 48 57.94 -5.95 -25.80
C PRO A 48 57.79 -6.92 -24.63
N PHE A 49 57.01 -7.97 -24.86
CA PHE A 49 56.70 -9.04 -23.91
C PHE A 49 56.98 -10.38 -24.58
N GLN A 50 57.32 -11.40 -23.80
CA GLN A 50 57.32 -12.77 -24.26
C GLN A 50 55.91 -13.19 -24.70
N PHE A 51 55.87 -14.14 -25.61
CA PHE A 51 54.64 -14.75 -26.07
C PHE A 51 54.89 -16.24 -26.24
N GLY A 52 54.89 -16.97 -25.12
CA GLY A 52 55.36 -18.35 -25.08
C GLY A 52 56.89 -18.44 -25.03
N GLN A 53 57.46 -19.54 -25.53
CA GLN A 53 58.88 -19.86 -25.30
C GLN A 53 59.86 -19.04 -26.14
N ASN A 54 59.51 -18.70 -27.38
CA ASN A 54 60.47 -18.13 -28.36
C ASN A 54 59.92 -16.93 -29.15
N GLU A 55 58.69 -16.48 -28.89
CA GLU A 55 58.09 -15.36 -29.58
C GLU A 55 57.96 -14.14 -28.67
N TYR A 56 57.81 -12.97 -29.29
CA TYR A 56 57.69 -11.70 -28.60
C TYR A 56 56.62 -10.84 -29.26
N VAL A 57 55.88 -10.09 -28.44
CA VAL A 57 54.80 -9.21 -28.89
C VAL A 57 54.91 -7.83 -28.28
N LYS A 58 54.32 -6.84 -28.96
CA LYS A 58 53.84 -5.59 -28.34
C LYS A 58 52.31 -5.59 -28.34
N TYR A 59 51.70 -5.12 -27.25
CA TYR A 59 50.26 -4.93 -27.15
C TYR A 59 49.83 -3.53 -27.60
N LYS A 60 48.65 -3.43 -28.21
CA LYS A 60 47.96 -2.20 -28.61
C LYS A 60 46.48 -2.26 -28.20
N LEU A 61 45.95 -1.15 -27.70
CA LEU A 61 44.52 -0.93 -27.49
C LEU A 61 44.02 0.04 -28.54
N GLU A 62 43.01 -0.37 -29.29
CA GLU A 62 42.36 0.44 -30.30
C GLU A 62 40.92 0.77 -29.85
N PRO A 63 40.55 2.05 -29.70
CA PRO A 63 39.19 2.42 -29.31
C PRO A 63 38.20 2.08 -30.44
N VAL A 64 36.98 1.67 -30.09
CA VAL A 64 35.95 1.35 -31.11
C VAL A 64 35.25 2.58 -31.68
N PHE A 65 35.58 3.77 -31.17
CA PHE A 65 35.04 5.04 -31.62
C PHE A 65 36.14 6.09 -31.67
N TYR A 66 35.91 7.12 -32.47
CA TYR A 66 36.84 8.21 -32.68
C TYR A 66 36.20 9.54 -32.28
N LEU A 67 37.01 10.45 -31.74
CA LEU A 67 36.64 11.82 -31.42
C LEU A 67 37.74 12.75 -31.92
N ASP A 68 37.35 13.86 -32.54
CA ASP A 68 38.32 14.86 -32.98
C ASP A 68 39.02 15.49 -31.77
N PRO A 69 40.37 15.46 -31.72
CA PRO A 69 41.12 16.13 -30.66
C PRO A 69 40.92 17.65 -30.74
N PRO A 70 40.94 18.37 -29.60
CA PRO A 70 40.86 19.81 -29.62
C PRO A 70 42.09 20.43 -30.30
N ASN A 71 41.92 21.59 -30.92
CA ASN A 71 43.01 22.29 -31.63
C ASN A 71 44.14 22.77 -30.70
N HIS A 72 43.91 22.80 -29.38
CA HIS A 72 44.89 23.11 -28.35
C HIS A 72 44.56 22.32 -27.08
N SER A 73 45.56 22.10 -26.21
CA SER A 73 45.34 21.51 -24.90
C SER A 73 44.39 22.38 -24.07
N PRO A 74 43.26 21.84 -23.57
CA PRO A 74 42.37 22.60 -22.70
C PRO A 74 43.07 23.10 -21.43
N ASN A 75 42.73 24.33 -20.99
CA ASN A 75 43.31 24.93 -19.78
C ASN A 75 42.75 24.36 -18.48
N ASP A 76 41.68 23.56 -18.53
CA ASP A 76 41.10 22.89 -17.35
C ASP A 76 41.92 21.63 -17.00
N PRO A 77 42.60 21.59 -15.84
CA PRO A 77 43.37 20.42 -15.43
C PRO A 77 42.49 19.17 -15.19
N SER A 78 41.17 19.33 -15.06
CA SER A 78 40.21 18.23 -14.86
C SER A 78 39.52 17.77 -16.14
N TYR A 79 39.87 18.34 -17.31
CA TYR A 79 39.17 18.13 -18.58
C TYR A 79 38.91 16.64 -18.90
N LEU A 80 39.96 15.81 -18.89
CA LEU A 80 39.84 14.38 -19.21
C LEU A 80 39.07 13.59 -18.13
N ALA A 81 39.15 14.01 -16.87
CA ALA A 81 38.43 13.37 -15.77
C ALA A 81 36.92 13.65 -15.87
N ASN A 82 36.54 14.89 -16.18
CA ASN A 82 35.15 15.29 -16.37
C ASN A 82 34.52 14.59 -17.59
N ASP A 83 35.26 14.44 -18.69
CA ASP A 83 34.82 13.67 -19.86
C ASP A 83 34.59 12.19 -19.49
N LEU A 84 35.56 11.56 -18.80
CA LEU A 84 35.47 10.17 -18.38
C LEU A 84 34.26 9.92 -17.45
N ILE A 85 34.04 10.78 -16.45
CA ILE A 85 32.91 10.71 -15.52
C ILE A 85 31.59 10.79 -16.31
N SER A 86 31.48 11.78 -17.19
CA SER A 86 30.24 12.05 -17.92
C SER A 86 29.85 10.87 -18.82
N ARG A 87 30.83 10.22 -19.47
CA ARG A 87 30.58 9.08 -20.36
C ARG A 87 30.26 7.81 -19.59
N LEU A 88 31.08 7.43 -18.62
CA LEU A 88 30.90 6.17 -17.88
C LEU A 88 29.65 6.17 -16.99
N LYS A 89 29.11 7.34 -16.64
CA LYS A 89 27.81 7.42 -15.94
C LYS A 89 26.63 6.93 -16.77
N VAL A 90 26.71 6.95 -18.10
CA VAL A 90 25.57 6.70 -18.99
C VAL A 90 25.83 5.69 -20.09
N SER A 91 27.09 5.32 -20.36
CA SER A 91 27.45 4.39 -21.42
C SER A 91 28.68 3.56 -21.07
N GLU A 92 28.74 2.34 -21.60
CA GLU A 92 29.93 1.50 -21.56
C GLU A 92 30.99 2.00 -22.55
N ALA A 93 32.26 1.70 -22.29
CA ALA A 93 33.36 1.97 -23.22
C ALA A 93 34.00 0.68 -23.70
N ARG A 94 34.47 0.65 -24.95
CA ARG A 94 35.04 -0.56 -25.57
C ARG A 94 36.36 -0.28 -26.28
N PHE A 95 37.29 -1.23 -26.19
CA PHE A 95 38.55 -1.26 -26.92
C PHE A 95 38.76 -2.62 -27.57
N ARG A 96 39.36 -2.64 -28.76
CA ARG A 96 39.97 -3.84 -29.34
C ARG A 96 41.37 -4.02 -28.75
N PHE A 97 41.62 -5.18 -28.19
CA PHE A 97 42.92 -5.61 -27.68
C PHE A 97 43.69 -6.34 -28.78
N MET A 98 44.82 -5.77 -29.15
CA MET A 98 45.61 -6.15 -30.30
C MET A 98 47.01 -6.59 -29.88
N ILE A 99 47.59 -7.54 -30.61
CA ILE A 99 49.01 -7.93 -30.49
C ILE A 99 49.76 -7.64 -31.79
N GLN A 100 51.03 -7.29 -31.67
CA GLN A 100 51.96 -7.12 -32.79
C GLN A 100 53.14 -8.06 -32.58
N LEU A 101 53.27 -9.09 -33.43
CA LEU A 101 54.32 -10.12 -33.33
C LEU A 101 55.67 -9.58 -33.79
N ARG A 102 56.76 -10.07 -33.20
CA ARG A 102 58.12 -9.75 -33.64
C ARG A 102 58.50 -10.60 -34.86
N THR A 103 58.48 -10.00 -36.05
CA THR A 103 58.79 -10.69 -37.31
C THR A 103 60.22 -10.43 -37.80
N ASP A 104 60.85 -9.32 -37.39
CA ASP A 104 62.19 -8.92 -37.82
C ASP A 104 63.06 -8.53 -36.60
N PRO A 105 63.98 -9.40 -36.16
CA PRO A 105 64.82 -9.13 -35.00
C PRO A 105 65.68 -7.86 -35.05
N GLU A 106 66.10 -7.40 -36.23
CA GLU A 106 66.97 -6.24 -36.42
C GLU A 106 66.17 -4.94 -36.34
N ARG A 107 64.98 -4.91 -36.95
CA ARG A 107 64.11 -3.72 -36.97
C ARG A 107 63.14 -3.67 -35.80
N MET A 108 62.96 -4.77 -35.08
CA MET A 108 62.09 -4.90 -33.92
C MET A 108 62.91 -5.34 -32.69
N PRO A 109 63.78 -4.46 -32.16
CA PRO A 109 64.63 -4.78 -31.01
C PRO A 109 63.80 -5.01 -29.75
N LEU A 110 64.30 -5.89 -28.87
CA LEU A 110 63.68 -6.19 -27.58
C LEU A 110 64.06 -5.18 -26.49
N ASP A 111 65.19 -4.49 -26.63
CA ASP A 111 65.73 -3.59 -25.60
C ASP A 111 66.03 -2.19 -26.13
N GLU A 112 65.10 -1.63 -26.92
CA GLU A 112 65.15 -0.23 -27.39
C GLU A 112 63.75 0.37 -27.48
N ALA A 113 63.27 0.97 -26.39
CA ALA A 113 61.91 1.54 -26.33
C ALA A 113 61.64 2.69 -27.32
N THR A 114 62.70 3.33 -27.86
CA THR A 114 62.59 4.40 -28.85
C THR A 114 62.33 3.91 -30.27
N VAL A 115 62.36 2.58 -30.51
CA VAL A 115 62.13 2.01 -31.84
C VAL A 115 60.67 1.58 -31.99
N VAL A 116 59.99 2.25 -32.93
CA VAL A 116 58.64 1.89 -33.37
C VAL A 116 58.73 0.64 -34.24
N TRP A 117 57.94 -0.39 -33.91
CA TRP A 117 57.87 -1.61 -34.71
C TRP A 117 56.99 -1.35 -35.94
N PRO A 118 57.52 -1.47 -37.18
CA PRO A 118 56.78 -1.10 -38.38
C PRO A 118 55.55 -2.00 -38.59
N GLU A 119 54.36 -1.41 -38.73
CA GLU A 119 53.10 -2.16 -38.91
C GLU A 119 53.01 -2.82 -40.31
N ASP A 120 53.81 -2.40 -41.29
CA ASP A 120 53.95 -3.07 -42.59
C ASP A 120 54.70 -4.41 -42.50
N LEU A 121 55.65 -4.51 -41.56
CA LEU A 121 56.38 -5.76 -41.28
C LEU A 121 55.64 -6.70 -40.32
N SER A 122 54.81 -6.14 -39.44
CA SER A 122 53.97 -6.89 -38.51
C SER A 122 52.70 -6.11 -38.22
N PRO A 123 51.60 -6.40 -38.93
CA PRO A 123 50.31 -5.76 -38.70
C PRO A 123 49.73 -6.14 -37.32
N PRO A 124 49.09 -5.21 -36.60
CA PRO A 124 48.39 -5.55 -35.36
C PRO A 124 47.24 -6.55 -35.58
N ILE A 125 47.19 -7.59 -34.77
CA ILE A 125 46.21 -8.68 -34.82
C ILE A 125 45.22 -8.49 -33.66
N HIS A 126 43.92 -8.43 -33.97
CA HIS A 126 42.86 -8.36 -32.97
C HIS A 126 42.67 -9.71 -32.29
N VAL A 127 42.75 -9.75 -30.95
CA VAL A 127 42.65 -11.00 -30.19
C VAL A 127 41.57 -10.99 -29.11
N ALA A 128 41.08 -9.83 -28.66
CA ALA A 128 39.98 -9.73 -27.69
C ALA A 128 39.34 -8.33 -27.66
N ASP A 129 38.10 -8.23 -27.18
CA ASP A 129 37.47 -6.95 -26.83
C ASP A 129 37.56 -6.70 -25.32
N ILE A 130 37.87 -5.46 -24.92
CA ILE A 130 37.79 -4.98 -23.54
C ILE A 130 36.55 -4.12 -23.40
N VAL A 131 35.69 -4.47 -22.44
CA VAL A 131 34.47 -3.72 -22.11
C VAL A 131 34.60 -3.12 -20.71
N ILE A 132 34.45 -1.81 -20.62
CA ILE A 132 34.38 -1.05 -19.36
C ILE A 132 32.90 -0.72 -19.11
N PRO A 133 32.26 -1.27 -18.06
CA PRO A 133 30.82 -1.09 -17.84
C PRO A 133 30.47 0.33 -17.37
N ILE A 134 29.17 0.66 -17.47
CA ILE A 134 28.56 1.87 -16.87
C ILE A 134 28.86 1.88 -15.37
N GLN A 135 29.44 2.97 -14.86
CA GLN A 135 29.84 3.09 -13.46
C GLN A 135 29.99 4.56 -13.03
N ASP A 136 29.73 4.84 -11.76
CA ASP A 136 30.03 6.14 -11.15
C ASP A 136 31.44 6.16 -10.56
N ILE A 137 32.41 6.57 -11.37
CA ILE A 137 33.80 6.75 -10.91
C ILE A 137 33.98 7.95 -9.97
N SER A 138 32.95 8.77 -9.77
CA SER A 138 32.94 9.88 -8.79
C SER A 138 32.39 9.48 -7.41
N ALA A 139 32.01 8.22 -7.23
CA ALA A 139 31.48 7.73 -5.95
C ALA A 139 32.44 8.05 -4.79
N ARG A 140 31.87 8.42 -3.63
CA ARG A 140 32.65 8.78 -2.44
C ARG A 140 33.68 7.69 -2.12
N GLY A 141 34.94 8.07 -1.94
CA GLY A 141 36.03 7.14 -1.64
C GLY A 141 36.68 6.47 -2.86
N GLN A 142 36.19 6.71 -4.09
CA GLN A 142 36.67 6.00 -5.29
C GLN A 142 38.08 6.42 -5.69
N ALA A 143 38.39 7.72 -5.60
CA ALA A 143 39.73 8.23 -5.84
C ALA A 143 40.73 7.64 -4.82
N GLN A 144 40.37 7.59 -3.54
CA GLN A 144 41.21 7.01 -2.48
C GLN A 144 41.43 5.51 -2.69
N TYR A 145 40.41 4.79 -3.17
CA TYR A 145 40.56 3.38 -3.56
C TYR A 145 41.58 3.22 -4.70
N GLY A 146 41.46 4.05 -5.75
CA GLY A 146 42.41 4.06 -6.87
C GLY A 146 43.85 4.35 -6.43
N GLU A 147 44.06 5.31 -5.52
CA GLU A 147 45.37 5.62 -4.94
C GLU A 147 46.03 4.44 -4.21
N ASN A 148 45.22 3.48 -3.71
CA ASN A 148 45.74 2.33 -2.98
C ASN A 148 46.16 1.16 -3.90
N LEU A 149 45.73 1.17 -5.16
CA LEU A 149 46.05 0.11 -6.13
C LEU A 149 47.50 0.23 -6.63
N ALA A 150 48.23 -0.90 -6.68
CA ALA A 150 49.53 -0.95 -7.33
C ALA A 150 49.44 -1.62 -8.70
N MET A 151 49.99 -0.96 -9.73
CA MET A 151 50.10 -1.51 -11.08
C MET A 151 51.56 -1.81 -11.40
N ASN A 152 51.86 -3.04 -11.81
CA ASN A 152 53.19 -3.44 -12.24
C ASN A 152 53.07 -4.36 -13.47
N ILE A 153 53.77 -4.02 -14.55
CA ILE A 153 53.72 -4.76 -15.82
C ILE A 153 54.24 -6.20 -15.70
N TRP A 154 54.92 -6.53 -14.59
CA TRP A 154 55.36 -7.88 -14.27
C TRP A 154 54.29 -8.74 -13.59
N ARG A 155 53.07 -8.22 -13.36
CA ARG A 155 51.91 -9.02 -12.93
C ARG A 155 51.32 -9.78 -14.12
N VAL A 156 52.10 -10.70 -14.65
CA VAL A 156 51.81 -11.54 -15.82
C VAL A 156 52.33 -12.96 -15.58
N THR A 157 51.93 -13.91 -16.42
CA THR A 157 52.52 -15.26 -16.40
C THR A 157 53.94 -15.25 -16.94
N ALA A 158 54.72 -16.31 -16.65
CA ALA A 158 56.09 -16.43 -17.14
C ALA A 158 56.16 -16.37 -18.68
N GLU A 159 55.18 -16.96 -19.37
CA GLU A 159 55.10 -16.97 -20.85
C GLU A 159 54.80 -15.59 -21.47
N HIS A 160 54.39 -14.63 -20.65
CA HIS A 160 54.12 -13.25 -21.06
C HIS A 160 55.01 -12.25 -20.31
N ALA A 161 56.16 -12.67 -19.81
CA ALA A 161 57.05 -11.77 -19.08
C ALA A 161 57.48 -10.57 -19.97
N PRO A 162 57.47 -9.33 -19.45
CA PRO A 162 58.03 -8.19 -20.16
C PRO A 162 59.53 -8.39 -20.38
N VAL A 163 60.09 -7.86 -21.47
CA VAL A 163 61.53 -8.03 -21.79
C VAL A 163 62.24 -6.71 -22.06
N GLY A 164 63.56 -6.72 -21.83
CA GLY A 164 64.44 -5.57 -21.97
C GLY A 164 64.80 -4.91 -20.64
N SER A 165 65.92 -4.18 -20.62
CA SER A 165 66.47 -3.52 -19.45
C SER A 165 65.51 -2.55 -18.76
N ILE A 166 64.66 -1.85 -19.53
CA ILE A 166 63.65 -0.92 -18.99
C ILE A 166 62.53 -1.69 -18.28
N ALA A 167 62.14 -2.85 -18.80
CA ALA A 167 61.17 -3.71 -18.14
C ALA A 167 61.73 -4.19 -16.80
N ASP A 168 62.97 -4.70 -16.77
CA ASP A 168 63.62 -5.16 -15.55
C ASP A 168 63.70 -4.06 -14.48
N ALA A 169 64.03 -2.83 -14.89
CA ALA A 169 64.02 -1.68 -14.00
C ALA A 169 62.62 -1.37 -13.43
N ARG A 170 61.57 -1.39 -14.29
CA ARG A 170 60.18 -1.15 -13.85
C ARG A 170 59.70 -2.19 -12.83
N ARG A 171 60.19 -3.44 -12.90
CA ARG A 171 59.86 -4.49 -11.92
C ARG A 171 60.12 -4.01 -10.51
N VAL A 172 61.34 -3.51 -10.27
CA VAL A 172 61.83 -3.11 -8.95
C VAL A 172 61.32 -1.73 -8.58
N VAL A 173 61.40 -0.76 -9.50
CA VAL A 173 61.05 0.64 -9.23
C VAL A 173 59.56 0.80 -8.93
N TYR A 174 58.66 0.15 -9.68
CA TYR A 174 57.22 0.29 -9.44
C TYR A 174 56.81 -0.40 -8.13
N ALA A 175 57.43 -1.53 -7.80
CA ALA A 175 57.22 -2.19 -6.51
C ALA A 175 57.65 -1.29 -5.33
N ALA A 176 58.86 -0.74 -5.39
CA ALA A 176 59.36 0.18 -4.36
C ALA A 176 58.52 1.46 -4.26
N SER A 177 58.06 2.01 -5.38
CA SER A 177 57.17 3.18 -5.39
C SER A 177 55.82 2.89 -4.74
N ALA A 178 55.24 1.71 -5.00
CA ALA A 178 53.98 1.31 -4.39
C ALA A 178 54.12 1.08 -2.88
N GLU A 179 55.21 0.44 -2.45
CA GLU A 179 55.54 0.23 -1.04
C GLU A 179 55.71 1.56 -0.30
N LEU A 180 56.49 2.49 -0.86
CA LEU A 180 56.68 3.82 -0.28
C LEU A 180 55.35 4.58 -0.14
N ARG A 181 54.52 4.60 -1.19
CA ARG A 181 53.21 5.28 -1.16
C ARG A 181 52.30 4.69 -0.09
N ARG A 182 52.25 3.36 0.05
CA ARG A 182 51.45 2.68 1.09
C ARG A 182 51.94 3.03 2.49
N ASN A 183 53.25 2.99 2.70
CA ASN A 183 53.87 3.33 3.98
C ASN A 183 53.59 4.79 4.37
N VAL A 184 53.75 5.73 3.44
CA VAL A 184 53.52 7.17 3.68
C VAL A 184 52.03 7.48 3.91
N ASN A 185 51.13 6.82 3.19
CA ASN A 185 49.68 7.07 3.29
C ASN A 185 48.97 6.27 4.39
N GLY A 186 49.69 5.46 5.18
CA GLY A 186 49.10 4.65 6.25
C GLY A 186 48.16 3.54 5.76
N VAL A 187 48.42 2.99 4.58
CA VAL A 187 47.58 1.99 3.92
C VAL A 187 48.14 0.59 4.18
N PRO A 188 47.33 -0.40 4.60
CA PRO A 188 47.78 -1.77 4.80
C PRO A 188 48.41 -2.38 3.52
N LEU A 189 49.37 -3.30 3.69
CA LEU A 189 50.14 -3.90 2.58
C LEU A 189 49.34 -4.84 1.65
N GLY A 190 48.06 -5.10 1.93
CA GLY A 190 47.23 -6.02 1.14
C GLY A 190 46.65 -5.39 -0.13
N GLU A 191 46.74 -6.10 -1.25
CA GLU A 191 45.97 -5.77 -2.46
C GLU A 191 44.53 -6.28 -2.31
N PRO A 192 43.51 -5.56 -2.84
CA PRO A 192 42.16 -6.09 -2.90
C PRO A 192 42.09 -7.30 -3.85
N ASP A 193 41.47 -8.38 -3.40
CA ASP A 193 41.17 -9.59 -4.18
C ASP A 193 39.78 -9.55 -4.84
N THR A 194 38.95 -8.58 -4.45
CA THR A 194 37.59 -8.36 -4.94
C THR A 194 37.34 -6.87 -5.25
N PRO A 195 36.48 -6.54 -6.23
CA PRO A 195 36.13 -5.15 -6.53
C PRO A 195 35.44 -4.44 -5.36
N ARG A 196 35.69 -3.14 -5.20
CA ARG A 196 35.03 -2.31 -4.19
C ARG A 196 33.50 -2.33 -4.39
N ALA A 197 32.76 -2.67 -3.34
CA ALA A 197 31.30 -2.59 -3.34
C ALA A 197 30.81 -1.15 -3.54
N VAL A 198 29.75 -0.97 -4.32
CA VAL A 198 29.09 0.33 -4.52
C VAL A 198 28.46 0.77 -3.20
N ILE A 199 28.92 1.87 -2.63
CA ILE A 199 28.34 2.44 -1.40
C ILE A 199 27.35 3.53 -1.81
N SER A 200 26.06 3.24 -1.73
CA SER A 200 24.99 4.24 -1.73
C SER A 200 24.69 4.61 -0.27
N PRO A 201 25.13 5.76 0.26
CA PRO A 201 24.80 6.14 1.63
C PRO A 201 23.27 6.22 1.79
N ALA A 202 22.77 5.78 2.95
CA ALA A 202 21.36 5.92 3.30
C ALA A 202 20.96 7.41 3.25
N ALA A 203 19.77 7.69 2.75
CA ALA A 203 19.22 9.04 2.76
C ALA A 203 19.15 9.55 4.21
N GLY A 204 19.49 10.83 4.43
CA GLY A 204 19.25 11.46 5.73
C GLY A 204 17.75 11.42 6.03
N ILE A 205 17.36 10.92 7.21
CA ILE A 205 15.97 10.85 7.63
C ILE A 205 15.64 12.18 8.33
N ASP A 206 14.71 12.97 7.78
CA ASP A 206 14.17 14.13 8.48
C ASP A 206 13.25 13.68 9.61
N THR A 207 13.69 13.90 10.85
CA THR A 207 12.95 13.52 12.05
C THR A 207 12.12 14.66 12.64
N ARG A 208 12.04 15.83 11.97
CA ARG A 208 11.26 16.96 12.46
C ARG A 208 9.78 16.74 12.18
N ILE A 209 8.99 16.62 13.24
CA ILE A 209 7.54 16.54 13.13
C ILE A 209 6.97 17.94 12.92
N VAL A 210 6.15 18.11 11.89
CA VAL A 210 5.48 19.38 11.56
C VAL A 210 3.95 19.29 11.61
N ARG A 211 3.40 18.08 11.58
CA ARG A 211 1.98 17.78 11.77
C ARG A 211 1.82 16.39 12.38
N ALA A 212 0.64 16.10 12.90
CA ALA A 212 0.25 14.77 13.32
C ALA A 212 -1.11 14.37 12.74
N ALA A 213 -1.44 13.08 12.78
CA ALA A 213 -2.75 12.57 12.37
C ALA A 213 -3.19 11.41 13.27
N ILE A 214 -4.49 11.33 13.52
CA ILE A 214 -5.11 10.27 14.32
C ILE A 214 -5.43 9.07 13.43
N HIS A 215 -5.10 7.85 13.86
CA HIS A 215 -5.37 6.61 13.13
C HIS A 215 -6.04 5.56 14.04
N PRO A 216 -7.03 4.79 13.55
CA PRO A 216 -7.62 4.87 12.21
C PRO A 216 -8.36 6.21 11.99
N ALA A 217 -8.40 6.67 10.74
CA ALA A 217 -9.10 7.89 10.35
C ALA A 217 -10.62 7.78 10.53
N ILE A 218 -11.16 6.56 10.39
CA ILE A 218 -12.53 6.20 10.74
C ILE A 218 -12.46 4.93 11.60
N GLY A 219 -12.59 5.08 12.91
CA GLY A 219 -12.63 3.98 13.86
C GLY A 219 -14.03 3.37 13.98
N VAL A 220 -14.09 2.06 14.16
CA VAL A 220 -15.34 1.30 14.23
C VAL A 220 -15.47 0.63 15.59
N ALA A 221 -16.38 1.15 16.40
CA ALA A 221 -16.83 0.53 17.64
C ALA A 221 -18.14 -0.23 17.39
N ARG A 222 -18.47 -1.19 18.24
CA ARG A 222 -19.74 -1.93 18.15
C ARG A 222 -20.41 -2.08 19.50
N VAL A 223 -21.73 -1.98 19.49
CA VAL A 223 -22.54 -2.22 20.68
C VAL A 223 -22.46 -3.67 21.13
N GLY A 224 -22.67 -3.89 22.43
CA GLY A 224 -22.72 -5.21 23.06
C GLY A 224 -23.37 -5.08 24.44
N ASP A 225 -24.14 -6.09 24.84
CA ASP A 225 -24.91 -6.07 26.08
C ASP A 225 -24.12 -6.54 27.32
N SER A 226 -22.83 -6.85 27.19
CA SER A 226 -21.95 -7.03 28.35
C SER A 226 -21.72 -5.69 29.06
N GLU A 227 -22.02 -5.67 30.36
CA GLU A 227 -21.93 -4.46 31.19
C GLU A 227 -20.49 -3.92 31.31
N ASN A 228 -19.49 -4.82 31.39
CA ASN A 228 -18.11 -4.42 31.71
C ASN A 228 -17.04 -4.99 30.77
N GLU A 229 -17.34 -6.05 30.00
CA GLU A 229 -16.33 -6.70 29.16
C GLU A 229 -16.39 -6.18 27.71
N PHE A 230 -15.20 -5.97 27.15
CA PHE A 230 -15.02 -5.52 25.77
C PHE A 230 -13.78 -6.17 25.16
N PHE A 231 -13.62 -6.04 23.84
CA PHE A 231 -12.39 -6.35 23.12
C PHE A 231 -12.04 -5.21 22.18
N ILE A 232 -10.77 -5.10 21.77
CA ILE A 232 -10.33 -4.09 20.81
C ILE A 232 -10.63 -4.61 19.39
N GLY A 233 -11.17 -3.75 18.55
CA GLY A 233 -11.40 -4.05 17.13
C GLY A 233 -10.11 -4.37 16.37
N PRO A 234 -10.22 -4.86 15.13
CA PRO A 234 -9.06 -5.24 14.32
C PRO A 234 -8.16 -4.04 14.00
N GLU A 235 -6.86 -4.22 14.19
CA GLU A 235 -5.80 -3.27 13.79
C GLU A 235 -4.94 -3.79 12.64
N LEU A 236 -5.22 -5.01 12.17
CA LEU A 236 -4.58 -5.68 11.04
C LEU A 236 -5.65 -6.34 10.18
N VAL A 237 -5.35 -6.52 8.89
CA VAL A 237 -6.15 -7.34 7.96
C VAL A 237 -5.59 -8.76 7.93
N ASP A 238 -6.47 -9.77 7.92
CA ASP A 238 -6.10 -11.18 7.85
C ASP A 238 -5.10 -11.61 8.94
N ALA A 239 -5.19 -11.02 10.14
CA ALA A 239 -4.34 -11.40 11.27
C ALA A 239 -4.46 -12.91 11.54
N PRO A 240 -3.35 -13.61 11.84
CA PRO A 240 -3.41 -15.02 12.21
C PRO A 240 -4.35 -15.22 13.40
N ALA A 241 -5.17 -16.28 13.35
CA ALA A 241 -6.01 -16.65 14.48
C ALA A 241 -5.14 -16.87 15.73
N ASP A 242 -5.52 -16.26 16.84
CA ASP A 242 -4.85 -16.51 18.12
C ASP A 242 -5.22 -17.93 18.59
N PRO A 243 -4.26 -18.86 18.68
CA PRO A 243 -4.54 -20.25 19.06
C PRO A 243 -5.00 -20.38 20.52
N THR A 244 -4.87 -19.32 21.33
CA THR A 244 -5.34 -19.27 22.71
C THR A 244 -6.76 -18.73 22.84
N GLN A 245 -7.32 -18.18 21.75
CA GLN A 245 -8.66 -17.63 21.72
C GLN A 245 -9.71 -18.74 21.87
N GLN A 246 -10.51 -18.66 22.92
CA GLN A 246 -11.59 -19.62 23.15
C GLN A 246 -12.78 -19.37 22.21
N PRO A 247 -13.57 -20.41 21.85
CA PRO A 247 -14.74 -20.27 20.96
C PRO A 247 -15.76 -19.18 21.37
N ASN A 248 -15.81 -18.81 22.65
CA ASN A 248 -16.72 -17.78 23.19
C ASN A 248 -16.03 -16.43 23.48
N ASN A 249 -14.89 -16.12 22.88
CA ASN A 249 -14.11 -14.91 23.21
C ASN A 249 -14.92 -13.60 23.12
N TYR A 250 -15.90 -13.53 22.21
CA TYR A 250 -16.74 -12.35 21.96
C TYR A 250 -17.96 -12.24 22.89
N ARG A 251 -18.14 -13.19 23.82
CA ARG A 251 -19.18 -13.16 24.85
C ARG A 251 -18.56 -13.23 26.24
N ASP A 252 -19.19 -12.60 27.21
CA ASP A 252 -18.81 -12.76 28.61
C ASP A 252 -19.33 -14.09 29.18
N LYS A 253 -18.99 -14.36 30.44
CA LYS A 253 -19.38 -15.58 31.16
C LYS A 253 -20.90 -15.79 31.30
N THR A 254 -21.71 -14.75 31.09
CA THR A 254 -23.18 -14.83 31.13
C THR A 254 -23.79 -15.11 29.75
N GLY A 255 -22.97 -15.01 28.69
CA GLY A 255 -23.41 -15.11 27.30
C GLY A 255 -23.73 -13.77 26.66
N ALA A 256 -23.61 -12.64 27.37
CA ALA A 256 -23.78 -11.31 26.80
C ALA A 256 -22.64 -10.99 25.82
N ILE A 257 -22.95 -10.28 24.75
CA ILE A 257 -22.01 -9.87 23.70
C ILE A 257 -21.11 -8.76 24.26
N LYS A 258 -19.80 -8.96 24.17
CA LYS A 258 -18.81 -7.94 24.53
C LYS A 258 -18.88 -6.77 23.56
N ARG A 259 -18.72 -5.54 24.07
CA ARG A 259 -18.56 -4.36 23.23
C ARG A 259 -17.26 -4.46 22.42
N GLN A 260 -17.26 -3.95 21.19
CA GLN A 260 -16.02 -3.75 20.42
C GLN A 260 -15.56 -2.30 20.59
N ALA A 261 -14.38 -2.10 21.14
CA ALA A 261 -13.76 -0.78 21.27
C ALA A 261 -12.98 -0.40 20.00
N ALA A 262 -13.08 0.86 19.59
CA ALA A 262 -12.17 1.43 18.60
C ALA A 262 -10.94 2.01 19.33
N ARG A 263 -9.73 1.56 18.99
CA ARG A 263 -8.48 2.12 19.50
C ARG A 263 -7.91 3.13 18.51
N PHE A 264 -7.57 4.32 19.00
CA PHE A 264 -6.97 5.40 18.22
C PHE A 264 -5.56 5.73 18.72
N ARG A 265 -4.68 5.96 17.76
CA ARG A 265 -3.26 6.30 17.92
C ARG A 265 -2.96 7.62 17.18
N ILE A 266 -1.86 8.28 17.51
CA ILE A 266 -1.42 9.51 16.82
C ILE A 266 -0.06 9.25 16.21
N TYR A 267 0.13 9.60 14.94
CA TYR A 267 1.44 9.56 14.28
C TYR A 267 1.91 10.95 13.91
N GLY A 268 3.20 11.22 14.12
CA GLY A 268 3.84 12.47 13.72
C GLY A 268 4.51 12.36 12.36
N TYR A 269 4.36 13.38 11.52
CA TYR A 269 4.85 13.40 10.15
C TYR A 269 5.84 14.54 9.93
N ASN A 270 6.84 14.29 9.09
CA ASN A 270 7.76 15.33 8.62
C ASN A 270 7.15 16.17 7.49
N ALA A 271 7.90 17.15 6.98
CA ALA A 271 7.42 18.04 5.92
C ALA A 271 7.23 17.34 4.57
N ALA A 272 7.88 16.19 4.34
CA ALA A 272 7.68 15.36 3.15
C ALA A 272 6.43 14.46 3.24
N GLY A 273 5.85 14.33 4.44
CA GLY A 273 4.72 13.46 4.71
C GLY A 273 5.10 12.04 5.15
N ASP A 274 6.38 11.79 5.43
CA ASP A 274 6.83 10.51 5.98
C ASP A 274 6.47 10.41 7.47
N VAL A 275 6.14 9.20 7.92
CA VAL A 275 5.90 8.89 9.33
C VAL A 275 7.23 8.95 10.08
N VAL A 276 7.32 9.81 11.10
CA VAL A 276 8.52 9.93 11.93
C VAL A 276 8.47 8.94 13.10
N ARG A 277 7.32 8.88 13.78
CA ARG A 277 7.05 7.98 14.93
C ARG A 277 5.58 8.07 15.35
N GLU A 278 5.15 7.11 16.15
CA GLU A 278 3.93 7.22 16.97
C GLU A 278 4.15 8.24 18.11
N LEU A 279 3.16 9.09 18.36
CA LEU A 279 3.11 10.05 19.45
C LEU A 279 2.34 9.47 20.63
N ASN A 280 2.94 9.55 21.80
CA ASN A 280 2.40 9.03 23.05
C ASN A 280 2.89 9.89 24.24
N PRO A 281 2.40 9.65 25.47
CA PRO A 281 2.79 10.46 26.63
C PRO A 281 4.29 10.48 26.98
N ASP A 282 5.13 9.63 26.38
CA ASP A 282 6.59 9.69 26.60
C ASP A 282 7.27 10.75 25.73
N ASN A 283 6.63 11.19 24.65
CA ASN A 283 7.25 12.06 23.64
C ASN A 283 6.39 13.25 23.20
N ALA A 284 5.13 13.33 23.66
CA ALA A 284 4.23 14.44 23.41
C ALA A 284 3.20 14.60 24.55
N ASP A 285 2.74 15.83 24.76
CA ASP A 285 1.55 16.10 25.57
C ASP A 285 0.32 15.90 24.69
N ILE A 286 -0.61 15.03 25.11
CA ILE A 286 -1.78 14.65 24.32
C ILE A 286 -3.04 14.78 25.17
N VAL A 287 -4.01 15.53 24.66
CA VAL A 287 -5.39 15.54 25.18
C VAL A 287 -6.33 15.15 24.04
N TRP A 288 -7.03 14.04 24.22
CA TRP A 288 -8.05 13.56 23.31
C TRP A 288 -9.38 14.23 23.58
N THR A 289 -10.18 14.49 22.55
CA THR A 289 -11.56 14.95 22.66
C THR A 289 -12.43 14.18 21.67
N VAL A 290 -13.57 13.68 22.14
CA VAL A 290 -14.56 12.95 21.33
C VAL A 290 -15.93 13.58 21.51
N HIS A 291 -16.66 13.79 20.41
CA HIS A 291 -18.05 14.24 20.42
C HIS A 291 -18.90 13.31 19.56
N VAL A 292 -19.67 12.43 20.18
CA VAL A 292 -20.61 11.54 19.47
C VAL A 292 -22.06 11.97 19.69
N ALA A 293 -22.91 11.72 18.70
CA ALA A 293 -24.36 11.92 18.81
C ALA A 293 -25.12 10.86 18.00
N ASN A 294 -26.41 10.70 18.31
CA ASN A 294 -27.36 9.96 17.48
C ASN A 294 -28.45 10.92 16.99
N ARG A 295 -28.55 11.10 15.67
CA ARG A 295 -29.53 12.00 15.02
C ARG A 295 -30.58 11.25 14.18
N LYS A 296 -30.66 9.93 14.31
CA LYS A 296 -31.48 9.09 13.42
C LYS A 296 -32.96 9.39 13.52
N ALA A 297 -33.47 9.63 14.72
CA ALA A 297 -34.87 9.99 14.95
C ALA A 297 -35.21 11.43 14.52
N GLU A 298 -34.21 12.32 14.51
CA GLU A 298 -34.31 13.70 14.00
C GLU A 298 -34.27 13.77 12.46
N TRP A 299 -33.77 12.73 11.81
CA TRP A 299 -33.52 12.73 10.36
C TRP A 299 -34.72 12.31 9.50
N TYR A 300 -34.49 12.22 8.19
CA TYR A 300 -35.47 11.76 7.20
C TYR A 300 -35.64 10.24 7.25
N GLN A 301 -36.78 9.77 6.75
CA GLN A 301 -37.03 8.36 6.55
C GLN A 301 -36.05 7.76 5.53
N PHE A 302 -35.74 6.48 5.70
CA PHE A 302 -35.04 5.69 4.69
C PHE A 302 -36.05 4.83 3.94
N GLN A 303 -36.08 4.94 2.61
CA GLN A 303 -36.86 4.04 1.74
C GLN A 303 -35.94 3.28 0.79
N TYR A 304 -34.98 3.99 0.18
CA TYR A 304 -33.92 3.48 -0.69
C TYR A 304 -32.78 4.52 -0.75
N ALA A 305 -31.63 4.15 -1.32
CA ALA A 305 -30.53 5.09 -1.52
C ALA A 305 -30.94 6.22 -2.49
N LEU A 306 -30.71 7.48 -2.13
CA LEU A 306 -31.19 8.64 -2.93
C LEU A 306 -30.27 9.01 -4.10
N ASP A 307 -29.11 8.38 -4.21
CA ASP A 307 -28.09 8.67 -5.23
C ASP A 307 -28.05 7.64 -6.37
N ILE A 308 -28.93 6.63 -6.35
CA ILE A 308 -29.06 5.67 -7.46
C ILE A 308 -29.89 6.24 -8.61
N PRO A 309 -29.63 5.83 -9.87
CA PRO A 309 -30.39 6.30 -11.03
C PRO A 309 -31.91 6.10 -10.90
N GLU A 310 -32.34 4.98 -10.32
CA GLU A 310 -33.74 4.61 -10.13
C GLU A 310 -34.49 5.63 -9.24
N ALA A 311 -33.81 6.23 -8.25
CA ALA A 311 -34.41 7.19 -7.33
C ALA A 311 -34.75 8.54 -7.99
N VAL A 312 -34.03 8.94 -9.05
CA VAL A 312 -34.15 10.29 -9.65
C VAL A 312 -35.57 10.57 -10.14
N ASN A 313 -36.22 9.57 -10.73
CA ASN A 313 -37.56 9.70 -11.32
C ASN A 313 -38.64 8.92 -10.56
N ALA A 314 -38.30 8.37 -9.38
CA ALA A 314 -39.27 7.64 -8.59
C ALA A 314 -40.35 8.60 -8.05
N PRO A 315 -41.64 8.21 -8.11
CA PRO A 315 -42.74 9.09 -7.71
C PRO A 315 -42.76 9.41 -6.21
N ASP A 316 -42.06 8.62 -5.40
CA ASP A 316 -41.97 8.69 -3.94
C ASP A 316 -40.58 9.14 -3.43
N ASN A 317 -39.75 9.75 -4.29
CA ASN A 317 -38.37 10.16 -3.97
C ASN A 317 -38.23 11.38 -3.04
N ALA A 318 -39.32 11.80 -2.41
CA ALA A 318 -39.35 12.91 -1.46
C ALA A 318 -39.57 12.38 -0.05
N PHE A 319 -38.51 11.91 0.60
CA PHE A 319 -38.58 11.28 1.91
C PHE A 319 -38.90 12.30 2.99
N THR A 320 -39.92 12.01 3.78
CA THR A 320 -40.35 12.89 4.86
C THR A 320 -39.47 12.73 6.10
N LEU A 321 -39.57 13.67 7.04
CA LEU A 321 -38.94 13.57 8.34
C LEU A 321 -39.53 12.41 9.17
N ARG A 322 -38.66 11.65 9.86
CA ARG A 322 -39.09 10.76 10.96
C ARG A 322 -39.69 11.60 12.09
N ASN A 323 -40.55 10.97 12.89
CA ASN A 323 -41.31 11.62 13.95
C ASN A 323 -42.06 12.86 13.45
N PRO A 324 -42.89 12.75 12.39
CA PRO A 324 -43.52 13.91 11.74
C PRO A 324 -44.49 14.67 12.65
N LYS A 325 -44.97 14.04 13.73
CA LYS A 325 -45.85 14.66 14.74
C LYS A 325 -45.12 15.61 15.68
N VAL A 326 -43.78 15.57 15.74
CA VAL A 326 -42.98 16.47 16.59
C VAL A 326 -42.85 17.84 15.93
N LYS A 327 -43.29 18.87 16.66
CA LYS A 327 -43.28 20.26 16.17
C LYS A 327 -41.87 20.73 15.81
N PRO A 328 -41.68 21.57 14.77
CA PRO A 328 -40.37 22.06 14.34
C PRO A 328 -39.48 22.59 15.47
N ALA A 329 -40.03 23.42 16.36
CA ALA A 329 -39.31 24.00 17.50
C ALA A 329 -38.75 22.96 18.50
N ASN A 330 -39.27 21.73 18.51
CA ASN A 330 -38.89 20.66 19.42
C ASN A 330 -38.07 19.55 18.75
N ARG A 331 -37.78 19.62 17.45
CA ARG A 331 -37.08 18.53 16.74
C ARG A 331 -35.67 18.27 17.26
N HIS A 332 -34.99 19.29 17.77
CA HIS A 332 -33.68 19.14 18.42
C HIS A 332 -33.69 18.16 19.60
N LYS A 333 -34.86 17.87 20.20
CA LYS A 333 -35.02 16.89 21.29
C LYS A 333 -35.04 15.42 20.80
N LEU A 334 -35.12 15.20 19.49
CA LEU A 334 -35.04 13.88 18.87
C LEU A 334 -33.58 13.42 18.72
N ALA A 335 -32.63 14.36 18.70
CA ALA A 335 -31.21 14.05 18.70
C ALA A 335 -30.73 13.73 20.12
N ILE A 336 -29.99 12.63 20.25
CA ILE A 336 -29.27 12.30 21.49
C ILE A 336 -27.86 12.87 21.34
N ASP A 337 -27.60 13.98 22.02
CA ASP A 337 -26.31 14.67 22.00
C ASP A 337 -25.81 14.96 23.43
N PRO A 338 -24.92 14.13 23.98
CA PRO A 338 -24.30 14.34 25.29
C PRO A 338 -23.20 15.41 25.29
N GLY A 339 -22.82 15.95 24.13
CA GLY A 339 -21.69 16.87 23.98
C GLY A 339 -20.31 16.19 24.06
N PRO A 340 -19.22 16.95 23.88
CA PRO A 340 -17.87 16.42 23.89
C PRO A 340 -17.40 15.93 25.27
N ARG A 341 -16.47 14.97 25.28
CA ARG A 341 -15.68 14.53 26.46
C ARG A 341 -14.20 14.53 26.11
N SER A 342 -13.34 14.78 27.10
CA SER A 342 -11.89 14.79 26.90
C SER A 342 -11.19 13.91 27.92
N ILE A 343 -10.05 13.33 27.53
CA ILE A 343 -9.25 12.42 28.35
C ILE A 343 -7.76 12.56 28.00
N PHE A 344 -6.89 12.31 28.97
CA PHE A 344 -5.43 12.35 28.81
C PHE A 344 -4.76 11.39 29.79
N GLY A 345 -3.48 11.07 29.56
CA GLY A 345 -2.70 10.18 30.42
C GLY A 345 -2.88 8.70 30.09
N ARG A 346 -2.30 7.83 30.94
CA ARG A 346 -2.25 6.37 30.74
C ARG A 346 -3.21 5.67 31.69
N ASN A 347 -3.81 4.57 31.24
CA ASN A 347 -4.68 3.71 32.04
C ASN A 347 -5.82 4.46 32.74
N VAL A 348 -6.40 5.47 32.08
CA VAL A 348 -7.53 6.23 32.63
C VAL A 348 -8.84 5.59 32.18
N SER A 349 -9.65 5.15 33.12
CA SER A 349 -10.97 4.58 32.86
C SER A 349 -11.95 4.91 34.01
N GLY A 350 -13.25 4.84 33.72
CA GLY A 350 -14.29 5.26 34.67
C GLY A 350 -14.37 6.79 34.84
N GLY A 351 -15.25 7.27 35.72
CA GLY A 351 -15.53 8.70 35.89
C GLY A 351 -16.74 9.18 35.07
N ALA A 352 -17.53 10.09 35.63
CA ALA A 352 -18.72 10.63 34.95
C ALA A 352 -18.34 11.56 33.78
N GLU A 353 -17.18 12.20 33.87
CA GLU A 353 -16.56 13.06 32.88
C GLU A 353 -16.02 12.32 31.65
N HIS A 354 -16.00 10.98 31.66
CA HIS A 354 -15.59 10.16 30.53
C HIS A 354 -16.76 9.39 29.90
N ARG A 355 -17.98 9.57 30.44
CA ARG A 355 -19.20 8.90 29.97
C ARG A 355 -20.07 9.85 29.15
N PHE A 356 -20.65 9.30 28.09
CA PHE A 356 -21.63 9.96 27.24
C PHE A 356 -23.05 9.64 27.71
N ASP A 357 -23.32 9.81 29.01
CA ASP A 357 -24.55 9.40 29.70
C ASP A 357 -25.50 10.57 30.04
N THR A 358 -25.28 11.74 29.44
CA THR A 358 -26.11 12.94 29.64
C THR A 358 -27.03 13.28 28.46
N GLY A 359 -26.93 12.54 27.35
CA GLY A 359 -27.77 12.74 26.17
C GLY A 359 -29.20 12.28 26.43
N THR A 360 -30.18 13.01 25.92
CA THR A 360 -31.59 12.70 26.12
C THR A 360 -32.37 12.57 24.82
N PHE A 361 -33.39 11.72 24.81
CA PHE A 361 -34.35 11.58 23.72
C PHE A 361 -35.76 11.96 24.19
N GLN A 362 -36.48 12.74 23.39
CA GLN A 362 -37.89 13.04 23.60
C GLN A 362 -38.64 13.20 22.28
N ALA A 363 -39.58 12.29 22.02
CA ALA A 363 -40.52 12.35 20.90
C ALA A 363 -41.97 12.55 21.37
N ALA A 364 -42.75 11.47 21.53
CA ALA A 364 -44.16 11.55 21.92
C ALA A 364 -44.36 11.58 23.44
N ALA A 365 -43.43 11.05 24.23
CA ALA A 365 -43.50 11.07 25.69
C ALA A 365 -43.32 12.48 26.29
N GLU A 366 -44.04 12.77 27.38
CA GLU A 366 -43.95 14.04 28.11
C GLU A 366 -42.59 14.23 28.80
N GLN A 367 -41.97 13.15 29.25
CA GLN A 367 -40.66 13.15 29.90
C GLN A 367 -39.59 12.65 28.93
N ALA A 368 -38.45 13.34 28.91
CA ALA A 368 -37.29 12.88 28.17
C ALA A 368 -36.65 11.66 28.86
N VAL A 369 -36.11 10.74 28.06
CA VAL A 369 -35.34 9.59 28.56
C VAL A 369 -33.86 9.84 28.34
N THR A 370 -33.04 9.45 29.30
CA THR A 370 -31.56 9.53 29.18
C THR A 370 -31.05 8.31 28.43
N VAL A 371 -30.19 8.53 27.43
CA VAL A 371 -29.67 7.47 26.55
C VAL A 371 -28.14 7.55 26.53
N PRO A 372 -27.45 6.64 27.24
CA PRO A 372 -25.99 6.57 27.19
C PRO A 372 -25.49 6.16 25.80
N LEU A 373 -24.54 6.90 25.24
CA LEU A 373 -23.96 6.62 23.91
C LEU A 373 -22.58 5.94 23.94
N GLY A 374 -22.04 5.70 25.14
CA GLY A 374 -20.73 5.07 25.32
C GLY A 374 -19.83 5.78 26.34
N GLU A 375 -18.53 5.52 26.24
CA GLU A 375 -17.49 6.09 27.10
C GLU A 375 -16.11 6.09 26.42
N ILE A 376 -15.20 6.93 26.93
CA ILE A 376 -13.78 6.98 26.52
C ILE A 376 -12.87 6.47 27.65
N GLN A 377 -11.78 5.81 27.26
CA GLN A 377 -10.72 5.35 28.16
C GLN A 377 -9.35 5.57 27.50
N THR A 378 -8.27 5.49 28.27
CA THR A 378 -6.92 5.37 27.72
C THR A 378 -6.22 4.09 28.17
N ASP A 379 -5.47 3.47 27.26
CA ASP A 379 -4.68 2.29 27.58
C ASP A 379 -3.31 2.65 28.21
N GLU A 380 -2.47 1.63 28.42
CA GLU A 380 -1.16 1.81 29.03
C GLU A 380 -0.23 2.72 28.23
N ASN A 381 -0.47 2.87 26.92
CA ASN A 381 0.29 3.73 26.01
C ASN A 381 -0.33 5.12 25.83
N GLY A 382 -1.45 5.40 26.50
CA GLY A 382 -2.19 6.64 26.32
C GLY A 382 -2.97 6.70 25.01
N HIS A 383 -3.16 5.55 24.34
CA HIS A 383 -4.06 5.45 23.18
C HIS A 383 -5.49 5.64 23.64
N LEU A 384 -6.30 6.29 22.82
CA LEU A 384 -7.72 6.45 23.10
C LEU A 384 -8.46 5.17 22.77
N LEU A 385 -9.24 4.66 23.70
CA LEU A 385 -10.25 3.63 23.50
C LEU A 385 -11.63 4.28 23.53
N PHE A 386 -12.41 4.11 22.48
CA PHE A 386 -13.82 4.49 22.46
C PHE A 386 -14.69 3.23 22.52
N LEU A 387 -15.57 3.15 23.52
CA LEU A 387 -16.57 2.09 23.65
C LEU A 387 -17.95 2.68 23.36
N GLY A 388 -18.71 2.03 22.48
CA GLY A 388 -20.08 2.44 22.16
C GLY A 388 -21.11 2.11 23.26
N GLY A 389 -22.39 2.31 22.91
CA GLY A 389 -23.53 1.93 23.74
C GLY A 389 -23.67 0.42 23.98
N HIS A 390 -24.71 0.03 24.70
CA HIS A 390 -24.98 -1.35 25.12
C HIS A 390 -25.99 -2.09 24.22
N GLY A 391 -26.36 -1.51 23.08
CA GLY A 391 -27.28 -2.10 22.11
C GLY A 391 -28.75 -1.94 22.50
N LYS A 392 -29.06 -1.01 23.42
CA LYS A 392 -30.43 -0.77 23.90
C LYS A 392 -31.22 0.05 22.88
N SER A 393 -32.42 -0.44 22.57
CA SER A 393 -33.40 0.23 21.72
C SER A 393 -34.76 0.21 22.42
N ALA A 394 -35.50 1.32 22.40
CA ALA A 394 -36.82 1.39 23.03
C ALA A 394 -37.68 2.52 22.45
N SER A 395 -38.98 2.45 22.72
CA SER A 395 -39.92 3.57 22.60
C SER A 395 -40.40 3.99 23.99
N PRO A 396 -40.27 5.28 24.39
CA PRO A 396 -40.77 5.77 25.66
C PRO A 396 -42.28 5.60 25.86
N THR A 397 -43.07 5.58 24.77
CA THR A 397 -44.51 5.34 24.82
C THR A 397 -44.91 3.89 24.56
N HIS A 398 -43.94 2.98 24.39
CA HIS A 398 -44.16 1.58 23.98
C HIS A 398 -44.86 1.46 22.61
N ALA A 399 -44.56 2.38 21.69
CA ALA A 399 -45.01 2.31 20.31
C ALA A 399 -44.46 1.03 19.64
N PRO A 400 -45.23 0.36 18.77
CA PRO A 400 -44.75 -0.80 18.03
C PRO A 400 -43.59 -0.41 17.10
N VAL A 401 -42.64 -1.33 16.91
CA VAL A 401 -41.51 -1.13 15.99
C VAL A 401 -41.90 -1.26 14.52
N TYR A 402 -42.96 -2.03 14.24
CA TYR A 402 -43.43 -2.37 12.91
C TYR A 402 -44.94 -2.18 12.82
N ASP A 403 -45.37 -1.51 11.77
CA ASP A 403 -46.75 -1.34 11.35
C ASP A 403 -47.00 -2.21 10.09
N PRO A 404 -47.82 -3.27 10.19
CA PRO A 404 -48.15 -4.13 9.07
C PRO A 404 -48.81 -3.42 7.88
N ASP A 405 -49.53 -2.33 8.13
CA ASP A 405 -50.20 -1.54 7.08
C ASP A 405 -49.22 -0.59 6.37
N HIS A 406 -48.04 -0.37 6.95
CA HIS A 406 -46.96 0.44 6.40
C HIS A 406 -45.64 -0.34 6.47
N PRO A 407 -45.40 -1.34 5.59
CA PRO A 407 -44.24 -2.23 5.69
C PRO A 407 -42.87 -1.54 5.84
N PRO A 408 -42.56 -0.39 5.22
CA PRO A 408 -41.27 0.31 5.46
C PRO A 408 -41.08 0.89 6.87
N SER A 409 -42.07 0.74 7.77
CA SER A 409 -42.05 1.24 9.15
C SER A 409 -40.96 0.60 10.01
N PHE A 410 -40.51 -0.63 9.74
CA PHE A 410 -39.43 -1.25 10.53
C PHE A 410 -38.11 -0.46 10.50
N ASN A 411 -37.88 0.31 9.43
CA ASN A 411 -36.71 1.18 9.27
C ASN A 411 -36.94 2.59 9.82
N ASN A 412 -38.17 2.94 10.17
CA ASN A 412 -38.63 4.32 10.36
C ASN A 412 -39.58 4.45 11.56
N ALA A 413 -39.35 3.68 12.62
CA ALA A 413 -40.27 3.63 13.75
C ALA A 413 -40.31 4.98 14.49
N ASP A 414 -41.49 5.58 14.54
CA ASP A 414 -41.75 6.81 15.29
C ASP A 414 -41.70 6.54 16.81
N ASP A 415 -41.25 7.51 17.59
CA ASP A 415 -41.04 7.44 19.04
C ASP A 415 -39.95 6.43 19.48
N TRP A 416 -39.17 5.88 18.57
CA TRP A 416 -38.05 4.99 18.88
C TRP A 416 -36.69 5.70 18.95
N TYR A 417 -35.83 5.21 19.83
CA TYR A 417 -34.42 5.55 19.91
C TYR A 417 -33.56 4.30 20.09
N TYR A 418 -32.25 4.47 19.90
CA TYR A 418 -31.24 3.48 20.28
C TYR A 418 -29.86 4.11 20.46
N ASP A 419 -28.91 3.34 20.97
CA ASP A 419 -27.64 3.85 21.53
C ASP A 419 -26.39 3.70 20.64
N THR A 420 -26.56 3.46 19.34
CA THR A 420 -25.46 3.70 18.39
C THR A 420 -25.28 5.19 18.15
N SER A 421 -24.11 5.59 17.67
CA SER A 421 -23.74 6.99 17.50
C SER A 421 -22.56 7.10 16.53
N ASP A 422 -22.22 8.32 16.15
CA ASP A 422 -20.97 8.61 15.48
C ASP A 422 -20.53 10.04 15.76
N GLY A 423 -19.27 10.35 15.51
CA GLY A 423 -18.78 11.72 15.57
C GLY A 423 -17.27 11.88 15.56
N PRO A 424 -16.77 13.14 15.58
CA PRO A 424 -15.35 13.41 15.47
C PRO A 424 -14.55 12.96 16.70
N VAL A 425 -13.33 12.51 16.41
CA VAL A 425 -12.25 12.27 17.37
C VAL A 425 -11.13 13.28 17.05
N THR A 426 -10.83 14.16 17.98
CA THR A 426 -9.80 15.19 17.84
C THR A 426 -8.78 15.06 18.97
N ALA A 427 -7.62 15.70 18.80
CA ALA A 427 -6.62 15.80 19.84
C ALA A 427 -5.88 17.13 19.77
N THR A 428 -5.46 17.64 20.92
CA THR A 428 -4.41 18.66 21.00
C THR A 428 -3.09 17.97 21.32
N VAL A 429 -2.04 18.32 20.59
CA VAL A 429 -0.73 17.68 20.70
C VAL A 429 0.36 18.74 20.79
N SER A 430 1.20 18.63 21.81
CA SER A 430 2.36 19.47 22.04
C SER A 430 3.63 18.63 22.09
N ILE A 431 4.68 19.04 21.38
CA ILE A 431 6.02 18.41 21.45
C ILE A 431 7.00 19.45 21.96
N ASN A 432 7.60 19.21 23.12
CA ASN A 432 8.48 20.16 23.80
C ASN A 432 7.84 21.55 24.00
N GLY A 433 6.53 21.59 24.32
CA GLY A 433 5.76 22.81 24.51
C GLY A 433 5.37 23.55 23.22
N ILE A 434 5.62 22.97 22.04
CA ILE A 434 5.17 23.50 20.75
C ILE A 434 3.96 22.71 20.28
N GLU A 435 2.82 23.39 20.16
CA GLU A 435 1.61 22.80 19.58
C GLU A 435 1.80 22.52 18.08
N ILE A 436 1.38 21.34 17.64
CA ILE A 436 1.42 20.93 16.23
C ILE A 436 -0.01 20.68 15.72
N PRO A 437 -0.29 20.97 14.43
CA PRO A 437 -1.59 20.68 13.84
C PRO A 437 -1.85 19.16 13.81
N VAL A 438 -3.07 18.76 14.17
CA VAL A 438 -3.50 17.36 14.20
C VAL A 438 -4.69 17.17 13.26
N GLU A 439 -4.56 16.26 12.30
CA GLU A 439 -5.68 15.81 11.49
C GLU A 439 -6.60 14.89 12.31
N SER A 440 -7.88 15.27 12.39
CA SER A 440 -8.89 14.53 13.14
C SER A 440 -9.23 13.17 12.53
N ALA A 441 -9.83 12.32 13.34
CA ALA A 441 -10.48 11.09 12.93
C ALA A 441 -11.99 11.17 13.22
N TRP A 442 -12.69 10.07 12.97
CA TRP A 442 -14.10 9.88 13.28
C TRP A 442 -14.29 8.52 13.95
N VAL A 443 -15.29 8.40 14.82
CA VAL A 443 -15.73 7.11 15.35
C VAL A 443 -17.16 6.84 14.89
N VAL A 444 -17.42 5.60 14.46
CA VAL A 444 -18.76 5.08 14.13
C VAL A 444 -19.05 3.92 15.06
N VAL A 445 -20.20 3.96 15.73
CA VAL A 445 -20.70 2.84 16.54
C VAL A 445 -21.72 2.07 15.72
N ALA A 446 -21.42 0.81 15.45
CA ALA A 446 -22.25 -0.07 14.65
C ALA A 446 -22.97 -1.15 15.49
N PRO A 447 -23.95 -1.86 14.89
CA PRO A 447 -24.42 -3.15 15.40
C PRO A 447 -23.28 -4.16 15.65
N PRO A 448 -23.54 -5.23 16.43
CA PRO A 448 -22.58 -6.33 16.57
C PRO A 448 -22.21 -6.93 15.21
N ASN A 449 -20.97 -7.40 15.09
CA ASN A 449 -20.57 -8.25 13.98
C ASN A 449 -20.75 -9.70 14.41
N TYR A 450 -21.78 -10.37 13.89
CA TYR A 450 -22.08 -11.75 14.27
C TYR A 450 -21.14 -12.78 13.61
N ALA A 451 -20.32 -12.37 12.65
CA ALA A 451 -19.27 -13.18 12.04
C ALA A 451 -17.96 -12.35 11.89
N PRO A 452 -17.25 -12.07 13.01
CA PRO A 452 -16.06 -11.20 13.06
C PRO A 452 -15.02 -11.44 11.96
N ASP A 453 -14.73 -12.71 11.68
CA ASP A 453 -13.68 -13.13 10.74
C ASP A 453 -14.18 -13.35 9.30
N VAL A 454 -15.47 -13.12 9.04
CA VAL A 454 -16.03 -13.23 7.69
C VAL A 454 -16.09 -11.84 7.04
N VAL A 455 -15.37 -11.72 5.93
CA VAL A 455 -15.27 -10.51 5.12
C VAL A 455 -16.22 -10.66 3.93
N SER A 456 -17.07 -9.65 3.72
CA SER A 456 -17.96 -9.64 2.56
C SER A 456 -17.20 -9.37 1.26
N TRP A 457 -17.86 -9.51 0.11
CA TRP A 457 -17.20 -9.35 -1.18
C TRP A 457 -16.64 -7.94 -1.38
N ARG A 458 -17.45 -6.90 -1.11
CA ARG A 458 -17.03 -5.50 -1.11
C ARG A 458 -17.06 -4.91 0.29
N THR A 459 -15.88 -4.51 0.77
CA THR A 459 -15.68 -3.86 2.06
C THR A 459 -15.82 -2.35 1.95
N MET A 460 -16.07 -1.66 3.07
CA MET A 460 -16.05 -0.19 3.11
C MET A 460 -14.69 0.36 2.66
N TYR A 461 -13.59 -0.32 2.97
CA TYR A 461 -12.26 0.06 2.48
C TYR A 461 -12.17 0.04 0.95
N ASP A 462 -12.69 -0.99 0.29
CA ASP A 462 -12.67 -1.09 -1.18
C ASP A 462 -13.50 0.02 -1.82
N LEU A 463 -14.68 0.31 -1.25
CA LEU A 463 -15.53 1.41 -1.70
C LEU A 463 -14.81 2.76 -1.56
N MET A 464 -14.15 3.01 -0.43
CA MET A 464 -13.40 4.25 -0.22
C MET A 464 -12.26 4.41 -1.24
N CYS A 465 -11.52 3.33 -1.52
CA CYS A 465 -10.48 3.36 -2.55
C CYS A 465 -11.05 3.71 -3.93
N ASP A 466 -12.20 3.15 -4.33
CA ASP A 466 -12.87 3.50 -5.58
C ASP A 466 -13.28 4.98 -5.61
N VAL A 467 -13.87 5.50 -4.53
CA VAL A 467 -14.23 6.91 -4.39
C VAL A 467 -13.02 7.82 -4.58
N TYR A 468 -11.88 7.49 -3.95
CA TYR A 468 -10.68 8.32 -3.99
C TYR A 468 -9.94 8.23 -5.30
N VAL A 469 -9.97 7.09 -5.99
CA VAL A 469 -9.48 6.96 -7.37
C VAL A 469 -10.34 7.81 -8.31
N ASN A 470 -11.66 7.74 -8.20
CA ASN A 470 -12.58 8.53 -9.02
C ASN A 470 -12.45 10.05 -8.73
N ALA A 471 -12.10 10.43 -7.50
CA ALA A 471 -11.83 11.82 -7.13
C ALA A 471 -10.41 12.30 -7.51
N GLY A 472 -9.52 11.42 -7.98
CA GLY A 472 -8.13 11.73 -8.32
C GLY A 472 -7.20 11.93 -7.11
N TRP A 473 -7.59 11.47 -5.92
CA TRP A 473 -6.76 11.51 -4.71
C TRP A 473 -5.92 10.25 -4.51
N MET A 474 -6.33 9.14 -5.12
CA MET A 474 -5.57 7.90 -5.23
C MET A 474 -5.40 7.53 -6.69
N VAL A 475 -4.42 6.69 -6.98
CA VAL A 475 -4.13 6.23 -8.34
C VAL A 475 -4.40 4.73 -8.42
N MET A 476 -5.16 4.31 -9.42
CA MET A 476 -5.28 2.89 -9.74
C MET A 476 -3.90 2.35 -10.14
N PRO A 477 -3.42 1.23 -9.58
CA PRO A 477 -2.13 0.65 -9.97
C PRO A 477 -2.03 0.42 -11.48
N GLU A 478 -0.95 0.88 -12.11
CA GLU A 478 -0.68 0.59 -13.52
C GLU A 478 -0.47 -0.91 -13.78
N LYS A 479 0.03 -1.62 -12.78
CA LYS A 479 0.20 -3.08 -12.75
C LYS A 479 -0.27 -3.60 -11.40
N PRO A 480 -1.55 -4.03 -11.28
CA PRO A 480 -2.04 -4.61 -10.05
C PRO A 480 -1.23 -5.84 -9.62
N SER A 481 -1.05 -6.01 -8.33
CA SER A 481 -0.54 -7.24 -7.71
C SER A 481 -1.61 -8.33 -7.76
N PHE A 482 -1.25 -9.54 -8.15
CA PHE A 482 -2.20 -10.65 -8.08
C PHE A 482 -2.61 -10.90 -6.63
N THR A 483 -1.67 -10.95 -5.70
CA THR A 483 -1.94 -11.29 -4.29
C THR A 483 -2.64 -10.17 -3.52
N LYS A 484 -2.39 -8.89 -3.83
CA LYS A 484 -2.94 -7.75 -3.09
C LYS A 484 -4.21 -7.17 -3.72
N ASP A 485 -4.32 -7.15 -5.05
CA ASP A 485 -5.39 -6.43 -5.74
C ASP A 485 -6.42 -7.35 -6.40
N ILE A 486 -6.02 -8.55 -6.84
CA ILE A 486 -6.90 -9.48 -7.59
C ILE A 486 -7.44 -10.60 -6.71
N TRP A 487 -6.54 -11.35 -6.06
CA TRP A 487 -6.88 -12.53 -5.30
C TRP A 487 -7.87 -12.24 -4.16
N PRO A 488 -7.78 -11.13 -3.41
CA PRO A 488 -8.77 -10.83 -2.36
C PRO A 488 -10.20 -10.75 -2.89
N LEU A 489 -10.43 -10.21 -4.09
CA LEU A 489 -11.77 -10.13 -4.71
C LEU A 489 -12.36 -11.52 -4.99
N LEU A 490 -11.50 -12.47 -5.37
CA LEU A 490 -11.89 -13.85 -5.66
C LEU A 490 -12.04 -14.69 -4.38
N LYS A 491 -11.05 -14.59 -3.47
CA LYS A 491 -10.98 -15.29 -2.18
C LYS A 491 -12.24 -15.04 -1.33
N ARG A 492 -12.74 -13.81 -1.31
CA ARG A 492 -13.92 -13.42 -0.50
C ARG A 492 -15.21 -14.12 -0.93
N LEU A 493 -15.36 -14.52 -2.21
CA LEU A 493 -16.50 -15.35 -2.64
C LEU A 493 -16.51 -16.70 -1.89
N GLY A 494 -15.35 -17.33 -1.78
CA GLY A 494 -15.19 -18.56 -0.99
C GLY A 494 -15.26 -18.31 0.53
N GLY A 495 -14.86 -17.12 1.00
CA GLY A 495 -14.98 -16.72 2.40
C GLY A 495 -16.44 -16.70 2.91
N LEU A 496 -17.39 -16.37 2.04
CA LEU A 496 -18.82 -16.35 2.34
C LEU A 496 -19.44 -17.74 2.56
N GLN A 497 -18.71 -18.84 2.33
CA GLN A 497 -19.20 -20.21 2.54
C GLN A 497 -19.72 -20.46 3.96
N TRP A 498 -19.18 -19.76 4.95
CA TRP A 498 -19.53 -19.96 6.37
C TRP A 498 -20.88 -19.34 6.76
N VAL A 499 -21.42 -18.46 5.90
CA VAL A 499 -22.60 -17.64 6.21
C VAL A 499 -23.68 -17.72 5.12
N ASN A 500 -23.37 -18.31 3.96
CA ASN A 500 -24.30 -18.49 2.85
C ASN A 500 -24.05 -19.81 2.10
N LYS A 501 -25.11 -20.62 1.99
CA LYS A 501 -25.09 -21.96 1.37
C LYS A 501 -24.81 -21.94 -0.14
N GLY A 502 -25.31 -20.97 -0.89
CA GLY A 502 -25.04 -20.85 -2.33
C GLY A 502 -23.54 -20.65 -2.57
N PHE A 503 -22.93 -19.70 -1.85
CA PHE A 503 -21.48 -19.49 -1.91
C PHE A 503 -20.68 -20.74 -1.49
N ALA A 504 -21.13 -21.46 -0.46
CA ALA A 504 -20.51 -22.70 -0.03
C ALA A 504 -20.53 -23.78 -1.13
N ALA A 505 -21.66 -23.95 -1.82
CA ALA A 505 -21.84 -24.99 -2.84
C ALA A 505 -20.95 -24.79 -4.08
N TYR A 506 -20.54 -23.56 -4.39
CA TYR A 506 -19.83 -23.25 -5.63
C TYR A 506 -18.40 -22.74 -5.45
N PHE A 507 -18.16 -21.89 -4.44
CA PHE A 507 -16.85 -21.29 -4.13
C PHE A 507 -16.19 -21.88 -2.88
N GLY A 508 -16.89 -22.74 -2.13
CA GLY A 508 -16.40 -23.39 -0.92
C GLY A 508 -15.22 -24.32 -1.16
N LYS A 509 -14.65 -24.85 -0.07
CA LYS A 509 -13.45 -25.69 -0.13
C LYS A 509 -13.69 -26.94 -0.99
N GLY A 510 -12.89 -27.13 -2.04
CA GLY A 510 -13.01 -28.27 -2.95
C GLY A 510 -14.13 -28.18 -3.99
N CYS A 511 -14.88 -27.07 -4.03
CA CYS A 511 -15.90 -26.81 -5.04
C CYS A 511 -15.28 -26.32 -6.36
N PRO A 512 -16.06 -26.24 -7.46
CA PRO A 512 -15.53 -25.91 -8.80
C PRO A 512 -14.72 -24.61 -8.87
N MET A 513 -15.11 -23.58 -8.11
CA MET A 513 -14.43 -22.27 -8.06
C MET A 513 -13.82 -22.00 -6.68
N ASP A 514 -13.11 -22.98 -6.11
CA ASP A 514 -12.31 -22.83 -4.90
C ASP A 514 -11.09 -21.92 -5.16
N PHE A 515 -11.23 -20.62 -4.90
CA PHE A 515 -10.16 -19.63 -5.01
C PHE A 515 -9.11 -19.70 -3.89
N ASN A 516 -9.09 -20.78 -3.11
CA ASN A 516 -7.99 -21.16 -2.23
C ASN A 516 -7.29 -22.45 -2.69
N ASN A 517 -7.64 -22.99 -3.87
CA ASN A 517 -6.97 -24.13 -4.46
C ASN A 517 -5.65 -23.69 -5.13
N PRO A 518 -4.47 -24.16 -4.66
CA PRO A 518 -3.20 -23.74 -5.24
C PRO A 518 -3.06 -24.05 -6.73
N ALA A 519 -3.65 -25.13 -7.22
CA ALA A 519 -3.60 -25.48 -8.64
C ALA A 519 -4.44 -24.54 -9.52
N LEU A 520 -5.50 -23.95 -8.97
CA LEU A 520 -6.26 -22.91 -9.65
C LEU A 520 -5.50 -21.58 -9.58
N LEU A 521 -5.02 -21.20 -8.39
CA LEU A 521 -4.28 -19.95 -8.19
C LEU A 521 -3.02 -19.86 -9.06
N ALA A 522 -2.26 -20.94 -9.19
CA ALA A 522 -1.11 -21.00 -10.09
C ALA A 522 -1.45 -20.69 -11.55
N LYS A 523 -2.66 -21.04 -12.01
CA LYS A 523 -3.14 -20.69 -13.38
C LYS A 523 -3.59 -19.24 -13.46
N LEU A 524 -4.23 -18.73 -12.39
CA LEU A 524 -4.78 -17.39 -12.33
C LEU A 524 -3.69 -16.32 -12.16
N SER A 525 -2.61 -16.62 -11.45
CA SER A 525 -1.46 -15.71 -11.26
C SER A 525 -0.47 -15.75 -12.42
N PHE A 526 -0.50 -16.81 -13.24
CA PHE A 526 0.51 -17.02 -14.28
C PHE A 526 0.66 -15.80 -15.20
N GLN A 527 1.88 -15.29 -15.29
CA GLN A 527 2.30 -14.31 -16.28
C GLN A 527 3.52 -14.82 -17.06
N SER A 528 3.44 -14.85 -18.40
CA SER A 528 4.58 -15.30 -19.21
C SER A 528 5.76 -14.32 -19.13
N LYS A 529 6.93 -14.82 -18.70
CA LYS A 529 8.20 -14.07 -18.76
C LYS A 529 8.72 -13.88 -20.19
N ASN A 530 8.26 -14.71 -21.13
CA ASN A 530 8.61 -14.61 -22.54
C ASN A 530 7.45 -13.96 -23.31
N LYS A 531 7.65 -12.70 -23.72
CA LYS A 531 6.65 -11.92 -24.46
C LYS A 531 6.28 -12.52 -25.83
N ASN A 532 7.05 -13.48 -26.34
CA ASN A 532 6.77 -14.14 -27.61
C ASN A 532 5.88 -15.39 -27.47
N LEU A 533 5.52 -15.79 -26.26
CA LEU A 533 4.61 -16.91 -26.01
C LEU A 533 3.22 -16.38 -25.64
N ALA A 534 2.19 -17.01 -26.19
CA ALA A 534 0.81 -16.74 -25.81
C ALA A 534 0.57 -17.17 -24.35
N ASP A 535 -0.25 -16.41 -23.63
CA ASP A 535 -0.68 -16.75 -22.29
C ASP A 535 -1.73 -17.88 -22.35
N PRO A 536 -1.43 -19.09 -21.81
CA PRO A 536 -2.33 -20.23 -21.90
C PRO A 536 -3.57 -20.10 -20.99
N TYR A 537 -3.60 -19.13 -20.07
CA TYR A 537 -4.66 -18.95 -19.09
C TYR A 537 -5.44 -17.64 -19.25
N SER A 538 -5.14 -16.82 -20.28
CA SER A 538 -5.88 -15.57 -20.53
C SER A 538 -7.38 -15.79 -20.67
N GLU A 539 -7.81 -16.85 -21.35
CA GLU A 539 -9.24 -17.16 -21.53
C GLU A 539 -9.91 -17.68 -20.25
N LEU A 540 -9.17 -18.35 -19.37
CA LEU A 540 -9.67 -18.70 -18.03
C LEU A 540 -9.94 -17.43 -17.22
N ARG A 541 -9.00 -16.48 -17.22
CA ARG A 541 -9.18 -15.19 -16.55
C ARG A 541 -10.34 -14.39 -17.14
N ARG A 542 -10.46 -14.39 -18.48
CA ARG A 542 -11.56 -13.73 -19.20
C ARG A 542 -12.92 -14.32 -18.84
N ALA A 543 -13.03 -15.65 -18.75
CA ALA A 543 -14.25 -16.32 -18.33
C ALA A 543 -14.66 -15.93 -16.90
N ILE A 544 -13.70 -15.81 -15.99
CA ILE A 544 -13.92 -15.34 -14.61
C ILE A 544 -14.41 -13.89 -14.61
N LEU A 545 -13.74 -12.98 -15.32
CA LEU A 545 -14.19 -11.59 -15.42
C LEU A 545 -15.63 -11.49 -15.96
N HIS A 546 -15.96 -12.27 -17.00
CA HIS A 546 -17.31 -12.29 -17.57
C HIS A 546 -18.37 -12.99 -16.70
N SER A 547 -17.96 -13.66 -15.62
CA SER A 547 -18.89 -14.12 -14.60
C SER A 547 -19.29 -12.99 -13.65
N PHE A 548 -18.51 -11.89 -13.56
CA PHE A 548 -18.87 -10.74 -12.73
C PHE A 548 -19.78 -9.75 -13.45
N ARG A 549 -20.67 -9.14 -12.68
CA ARG A 549 -21.56 -8.08 -13.13
C ARG A 549 -20.75 -6.80 -13.39
N PRO A 550 -20.81 -6.23 -14.61
CA PRO A 550 -20.03 -5.03 -14.93
C PRO A 550 -20.46 -3.85 -14.05
N SER A 551 -19.61 -2.83 -13.92
CA SER A 551 -19.92 -1.65 -13.11
C SER A 551 -21.15 -0.88 -13.58
N LYS A 552 -21.45 -0.94 -14.88
CA LYS A 552 -22.61 -0.30 -15.52
C LYS A 552 -23.36 -1.32 -16.39
N PRO A 553 -24.21 -2.17 -15.80
CA PRO A 553 -24.97 -3.16 -16.56
C PRO A 553 -26.04 -2.46 -17.43
N SER A 554 -26.17 -2.90 -18.68
CA SER A 554 -27.20 -2.42 -19.62
C SER A 554 -28.41 -3.35 -19.71
N VAL A 555 -28.33 -4.53 -19.10
CA VAL A 555 -29.37 -5.56 -19.08
C VAL A 555 -29.60 -5.98 -17.64
N ALA A 556 -30.86 -6.08 -17.25
CA ALA A 556 -31.23 -6.57 -15.94
C ALA A 556 -31.19 -8.11 -15.89
N GLU A 557 -30.89 -8.63 -14.71
CA GLU A 557 -30.86 -10.05 -14.44
C GLU A 557 -32.11 -10.46 -13.65
N PRO A 558 -32.67 -11.66 -13.88
CA PRO A 558 -33.77 -12.17 -13.08
C PRO A 558 -33.35 -12.32 -11.62
N VAL A 559 -34.02 -11.59 -10.71
CA VAL A 559 -33.70 -11.64 -9.28
C VAL A 559 -34.03 -13.00 -8.65
N GLN A 560 -34.99 -13.73 -9.22
CA GLN A 560 -35.36 -15.09 -8.82
C GLN A 560 -34.29 -16.14 -9.17
N TRP A 561 -33.41 -15.83 -10.12
CA TRP A 561 -32.38 -16.77 -10.57
C TRP A 561 -31.13 -16.02 -11.01
N PRO A 562 -30.31 -15.49 -10.08
CA PRO A 562 -29.10 -14.78 -10.45
C PRO A 562 -27.94 -15.75 -10.72
N HIS A 563 -27.29 -15.66 -11.89
CA HIS A 563 -26.07 -16.41 -12.24
C HIS A 563 -24.81 -15.58 -12.19
N ILE A 564 -24.95 -14.27 -12.31
CA ILE A 564 -23.83 -13.34 -12.44
C ILE A 564 -23.33 -12.98 -11.04
N TRP A 565 -22.01 -12.98 -10.87
CA TRP A 565 -21.35 -12.74 -9.59
C TRP A 565 -21.22 -11.25 -9.28
N PRO A 566 -21.22 -10.92 -7.99
CA PRO A 566 -21.57 -11.80 -6.87
C PRO A 566 -23.09 -11.99 -6.75
N TRP A 567 -23.51 -13.08 -6.09
CA TRP A 567 -24.91 -13.36 -5.74
C TRP A 567 -25.34 -12.54 -4.51
N ILE A 568 -25.25 -11.22 -4.64
CA ILE A 568 -25.60 -10.26 -3.60
C ILE A 568 -26.59 -9.25 -4.19
N TYR A 569 -27.63 -8.89 -3.44
CA TYR A 569 -28.63 -7.92 -3.89
C TYR A 569 -28.02 -6.52 -4.11
N GLY A 570 -28.63 -5.73 -4.97
CA GLY A 570 -28.23 -4.35 -5.25
C GLY A 570 -29.12 -3.32 -4.56
N ASP A 571 -28.72 -2.06 -4.59
CA ASP A 571 -29.37 -0.97 -3.87
C ASP A 571 -30.86 -0.76 -4.24
N ALA A 572 -31.27 -1.21 -5.43
CA ALA A 572 -32.65 -1.07 -5.91
C ALA A 572 -33.56 -2.24 -5.51
N PHE A 573 -33.00 -3.35 -5.00
CA PHE A 573 -33.77 -4.55 -4.70
C PHE A 573 -34.89 -4.28 -3.69
N GLY A 574 -36.09 -4.78 -3.97
CA GLY A 574 -37.28 -4.63 -3.13
C GLY A 574 -37.96 -3.26 -3.16
N SER A 575 -37.30 -2.22 -3.69
CA SER A 575 -37.87 -0.87 -3.83
C SER A 575 -38.31 -0.52 -5.25
N PHE A 576 -37.79 -1.21 -6.26
CA PHE A 576 -38.03 -0.95 -7.67
C PHE A 576 -38.44 -2.23 -8.42
N PRO A 577 -38.96 -2.13 -9.67
CA PRO A 577 -39.33 -3.29 -10.46
C PRO A 577 -38.20 -4.32 -10.58
N GLU A 578 -38.53 -5.61 -10.49
CA GLU A 578 -37.55 -6.72 -10.47
C GLU A 578 -36.70 -6.81 -11.75
N ASN A 579 -37.12 -6.20 -12.85
CA ASN A 579 -36.38 -6.14 -14.11
C ASN A 579 -35.43 -4.92 -14.22
N GLY A 580 -35.08 -4.29 -13.10
CA GLY A 580 -34.12 -3.19 -13.03
C GLY A 580 -32.66 -3.66 -12.91
N PRO A 581 -31.69 -2.97 -13.55
CA PRO A 581 -30.28 -3.32 -13.47
C PRO A 581 -29.66 -3.12 -12.07
N GLY A 582 -30.25 -2.27 -11.21
CA GLY A 582 -29.78 -2.01 -9.85
C GLY A 582 -30.20 -3.03 -8.79
N ASN A 583 -30.94 -4.09 -9.16
CA ASN A 583 -31.43 -5.10 -8.20
C ASN A 583 -30.35 -6.07 -7.72
N MET A 584 -29.20 -6.14 -8.39
CA MET A 584 -28.09 -7.01 -8.04
C MET A 584 -26.78 -6.22 -7.98
N LEU A 585 -25.88 -6.63 -7.11
CA LEU A 585 -24.65 -5.91 -6.81
C LEU A 585 -23.69 -5.83 -8.00
N THR A 586 -23.26 -4.62 -8.38
CA THR A 586 -22.28 -4.44 -9.47
C THR A 586 -20.86 -4.29 -8.92
N MET A 587 -19.86 -4.60 -9.76
CA MET A 587 -18.49 -4.17 -9.51
C MET A 587 -18.41 -2.64 -9.40
N THR A 588 -17.44 -2.15 -8.64
CA THR A 588 -16.99 -0.74 -8.75
C THR A 588 -16.16 -0.54 -10.03
N GLY A 589 -15.95 0.72 -10.42
CA GLY A 589 -15.08 1.05 -11.55
C GLY A 589 -13.65 0.59 -11.34
N LEU A 590 -13.13 0.75 -10.11
CA LEU A 590 -11.80 0.30 -9.71
C LEU A 590 -11.68 -1.23 -9.79
N GLN A 591 -12.62 -2.00 -9.21
CA GLN A 591 -12.59 -3.47 -9.29
C GLN A 591 -12.60 -3.97 -10.74
N GLU A 592 -13.44 -3.37 -11.59
CA GLU A 592 -13.49 -3.72 -13.01
C GLU A 592 -12.16 -3.38 -13.72
N GLY A 593 -11.57 -2.22 -13.44
CA GLY A 593 -10.28 -1.81 -13.99
C GLY A 593 -9.11 -2.72 -13.59
N LEU A 594 -9.07 -3.17 -12.33
CA LEU A 594 -8.08 -4.12 -11.83
C LEU A 594 -8.20 -5.48 -12.53
N LEU A 595 -9.42 -6.03 -12.62
CA LEU A 595 -9.64 -7.33 -13.27
C LEU A 595 -9.39 -7.28 -14.79
N ARG A 596 -9.64 -6.14 -15.45
CA ARG A 596 -9.29 -5.96 -16.87
C ARG A 596 -7.78 -6.01 -17.09
N ASN A 597 -7.00 -5.30 -16.28
CA ASN A 597 -5.53 -5.38 -16.32
C ASN A 597 -5.02 -6.82 -16.11
N TRP A 598 -5.64 -7.54 -15.17
CA TRP A 598 -5.34 -8.95 -14.91
C TRP A 598 -5.64 -9.86 -16.11
N VAL A 599 -6.81 -9.71 -16.74
CA VAL A 599 -7.17 -10.46 -17.96
C VAL A 599 -6.18 -10.17 -19.10
N ASP A 600 -5.83 -8.90 -19.28
CA ASP A 600 -4.90 -8.44 -20.33
C ASP A 600 -3.43 -8.83 -20.06
N GLY A 601 -3.14 -9.49 -18.93
CA GLY A 601 -1.79 -9.93 -18.56
C GLY A 601 -0.90 -8.80 -18.03
N ASN A 602 -1.47 -7.62 -17.76
CA ASN A 602 -0.78 -6.45 -17.22
C ASN A 602 -0.88 -6.39 -15.70
N PHE A 603 -0.30 -7.36 -15.01
CA PHE A 603 -0.30 -7.45 -13.54
C PHE A 603 1.04 -8.00 -13.04
N ILE A 604 1.24 -8.06 -11.72
CA ILE A 604 2.43 -8.64 -11.09
C ILE A 604 2.08 -10.07 -10.63
N ASP A 605 2.76 -11.07 -11.19
CA ASP A 605 2.72 -12.46 -10.71
C ASP A 605 3.57 -12.59 -9.44
N ASP A 606 2.99 -12.21 -8.31
CA ASP A 606 3.62 -12.26 -6.98
C ASP A 606 3.03 -13.35 -6.07
N TRP A 607 2.21 -14.24 -6.63
CA TRP A 607 1.69 -15.39 -5.90
C TRP A 607 2.72 -16.51 -5.83
N SER A 608 2.76 -17.18 -4.68
CA SER A 608 3.51 -18.41 -4.51
C SER A 608 2.69 -19.41 -3.70
N ASN A 609 3.03 -20.69 -3.81
CA ASN A 609 2.44 -21.73 -2.97
C ASN A 609 3.04 -21.77 -1.55
N GLU A 610 3.91 -20.82 -1.20
CA GLU A 610 4.40 -20.68 0.16
C GLU A 610 3.36 -20.00 1.03
N GLU A 611 3.24 -20.46 2.27
CA GLU A 611 2.35 -19.85 3.25
C GLU A 611 2.86 -18.44 3.59
N ILE A 612 2.14 -17.41 3.13
CA ILE A 612 2.39 -16.03 3.54
C ILE A 612 1.98 -15.93 5.01
N LYS A 613 2.92 -15.53 5.88
CA LYS A 613 2.64 -15.23 7.28
C LYS A 613 2.35 -13.74 7.41
N PRO A 614 1.07 -13.32 7.48
CA PRO A 614 0.75 -11.93 7.75
C PRO A 614 1.28 -11.54 9.13
N PRO A 615 1.53 -10.24 9.37
CA PRO A 615 1.91 -9.77 10.70
C PRO A 615 0.86 -10.18 11.73
N SER A 616 1.31 -10.57 12.92
CA SER A 616 0.43 -10.90 14.05
C SER A 616 0.21 -9.72 14.99
N SER A 617 0.98 -8.64 14.85
CA SER A 617 0.84 -7.40 15.61
C SER A 617 1.26 -6.19 14.76
N LEU A 618 0.76 -5.01 15.12
CA LEU A 618 1.10 -3.76 14.43
C LEU A 618 2.62 -3.46 14.49
N ASP A 619 3.30 -3.87 15.55
CA ASP A 619 4.75 -3.68 15.71
C ASP A 619 5.59 -4.43 14.65
N GLN A 620 5.00 -5.43 13.98
CA GLN A 620 5.64 -6.15 12.86
C GLN A 620 5.43 -5.43 11.52
N VAL A 621 4.55 -4.44 11.46
CA VAL A 621 4.31 -3.62 10.27
C VAL A 621 5.36 -2.50 10.23
N PRO A 622 6.01 -2.23 9.08
CA PRO A 622 6.94 -1.11 8.96
C PRO A 622 6.29 0.21 9.37
N LEU A 623 7.02 1.07 10.09
CA LEU A 623 6.49 2.32 10.65
C LEU A 623 5.75 3.19 9.63
N GLN A 624 6.25 3.23 8.38
CA GLN A 624 5.62 4.01 7.31
C GLN A 624 4.22 3.48 6.93
N ASP A 625 3.98 2.17 7.09
CA ASP A 625 2.77 1.49 6.66
C ASP A 625 1.75 1.32 7.81
N GLN A 626 2.16 1.51 9.06
CA GLN A 626 1.30 1.36 10.23
C GLN A 626 0.03 2.24 10.18
N PRO A 627 0.08 3.55 9.84
CA PRO A 627 -1.12 4.38 9.80
C PRO A 627 -2.14 3.88 8.77
N HIS A 628 -1.67 3.52 7.57
CA HIS A 628 -2.53 2.99 6.52
C HIS A 628 -3.13 1.63 6.90
N THR A 629 -2.36 0.78 7.56
CA THR A 629 -2.81 -0.54 8.01
C THR A 629 -3.95 -0.40 9.03
N LEU A 630 -3.87 0.56 9.94
CA LEU A 630 -4.95 0.89 10.87
C LEU A 630 -6.22 1.37 10.13
N ASP A 631 -6.05 2.32 9.20
CA ASP A 631 -7.16 2.84 8.39
C ASP A 631 -7.86 1.73 7.59
N GLN A 632 -7.07 0.83 7.00
CA GLN A 632 -7.55 -0.32 6.25
C GLN A 632 -8.27 -1.31 7.16
N ALA A 633 -7.65 -1.74 8.27
CA ALA A 633 -8.20 -2.76 9.15
C ALA A 633 -9.55 -2.36 9.75
N ALA A 634 -9.71 -1.09 10.14
CA ALA A 634 -10.97 -0.59 10.70
C ALA A 634 -12.14 -0.70 9.71
N LEU A 635 -11.88 -0.54 8.41
CA LEU A 635 -12.90 -0.53 7.36
C LEU A 635 -13.02 -1.84 6.58
N HIS A 636 -12.01 -2.71 6.65
CA HIS A 636 -11.98 -4.01 5.97
C HIS A 636 -13.11 -4.93 6.44
N TYR A 637 -13.46 -4.84 7.72
CA TYR A 637 -14.55 -5.59 8.34
C TYR A 637 -15.85 -4.77 8.42
N CYS A 638 -16.08 -3.84 7.49
CA CYS A 638 -17.35 -3.14 7.33
C CYS A 638 -17.91 -3.41 5.93
N LEU A 639 -19.22 -3.50 5.82
CA LEU A 639 -19.88 -3.78 4.55
C LEU A 639 -19.95 -2.54 3.66
N ALA A 640 -19.81 -2.75 2.35
CA ALA A 640 -20.18 -1.76 1.35
C ALA A 640 -20.79 -2.41 0.11
N ASP A 641 -21.36 -3.61 0.25
CA ASP A 641 -22.09 -4.28 -0.82
C ASP A 641 -23.34 -3.48 -1.19
N THR A 642 -24.44 -3.71 -0.49
CA THR A 642 -25.74 -3.07 -0.74
C THR A 642 -26.03 -1.99 0.29
N PHE A 643 -26.57 -0.84 -0.13
CA PHE A 643 -27.04 0.21 0.76
C PHE A 643 -28.56 0.28 0.80
N HIS A 644 -29.17 -0.60 1.61
CA HIS A 644 -30.63 -0.70 1.81
C HIS A 644 -31.10 -0.85 3.29
N PRO A 645 -30.63 -0.05 4.27
CA PRO A 645 -29.59 0.97 4.18
C PRO A 645 -28.16 0.41 4.32
N GLY A 646 -27.96 -0.82 4.76
CA GLY A 646 -26.64 -1.38 5.09
C GLY A 646 -26.51 -1.66 6.59
N CYS A 647 -25.35 -2.12 7.08
CA CYS A 647 -25.20 -2.45 8.51
C CYS A 647 -24.53 -1.36 9.34
N GLU A 648 -23.27 -1.02 9.05
CA GLU A 648 -22.51 -0.03 9.83
C GLU A 648 -22.77 1.41 9.38
N MET A 649 -22.78 1.61 8.07
CA MET A 649 -22.87 2.89 7.37
C MET A 649 -23.62 2.68 6.05
N THR A 650 -23.96 3.76 5.34
CA THR A 650 -24.75 3.69 4.11
C THR A 650 -24.19 4.56 2.98
N TRP A 651 -24.95 4.67 1.89
CA TRP A 651 -24.59 5.27 0.61
C TRP A 651 -23.93 6.67 0.66
N PRO A 652 -24.17 7.57 1.65
CA PRO A 652 -23.41 8.81 1.76
C PRO A 652 -21.89 8.60 1.75
N MET A 653 -21.42 7.47 2.28
CA MET A 653 -19.99 7.15 2.31
C MET A 653 -19.36 7.07 0.92
N ARG A 654 -20.14 6.83 -0.16
CA ARG A 654 -19.62 6.78 -1.54
C ARG A 654 -19.49 8.15 -2.23
N HIS A 655 -19.62 9.25 -1.48
CA HIS A 655 -19.53 10.60 -2.00
C HIS A 655 -18.23 11.29 -1.56
N ALA A 656 -17.40 11.70 -2.51
CA ALA A 656 -16.11 12.34 -2.23
C ALA A 656 -16.24 13.65 -1.40
N SER A 657 -17.39 14.35 -1.50
CA SER A 657 -17.67 15.58 -0.74
C SER A 657 -17.69 15.39 0.78
N MET A 658 -17.90 14.15 1.25
CA MET A 658 -17.87 13.79 2.66
C MET A 658 -16.47 13.85 3.26
N TYR A 659 -15.42 13.94 2.43
CA TYR A 659 -14.03 13.81 2.85
C TYR A 659 -13.22 15.07 2.54
N SER A 660 -12.17 15.28 3.34
CA SER A 660 -11.19 16.36 3.17
C SER A 660 -9.90 15.87 2.50
N SER A 661 -9.58 14.60 2.68
CA SER A 661 -8.53 13.82 2.03
C SER A 661 -8.89 12.32 2.17
N PRO A 662 -8.16 11.37 1.56
CA PRO A 662 -8.45 9.94 1.71
C PRO A 662 -8.66 9.54 3.19
N PHE A 663 -9.78 8.88 3.45
CA PHE A 663 -10.26 8.40 4.75
C PHE A 663 -10.60 9.48 5.80
N ARG A 664 -10.34 10.77 5.52
CA ARG A 664 -10.59 11.87 6.47
C ARG A 664 -11.96 12.50 6.28
N ILE A 665 -12.93 12.07 7.08
CA ILE A 665 -14.27 12.69 7.11
C ILE A 665 -14.13 14.20 7.35
N ARG A 666 -14.78 14.97 6.49
CA ARG A 666 -14.73 16.43 6.51
C ARG A 666 -15.55 16.94 7.68
N LEU A 667 -14.90 17.40 8.74
CA LEU A 667 -15.57 18.01 9.89
C LEU A 667 -16.17 19.37 9.51
N ARG A 668 -17.42 19.60 9.90
CA ARG A 668 -18.10 20.90 9.76
C ARG A 668 -17.65 21.84 10.87
N ALA A 669 -17.15 23.01 10.49
CA ALA A 669 -16.74 24.04 11.44
C ALA A 669 -17.96 24.64 12.16
N ALA A 670 -17.79 24.99 13.44
CA ALA A 670 -18.84 25.64 14.24
C ALA A 670 -19.32 26.99 13.64
N THR A 671 -18.48 27.64 12.84
CA THR A 671 -18.81 28.88 12.11
C THR A 671 -19.66 28.67 10.86
N ASN A 672 -19.89 27.41 10.45
CA ASN A 672 -20.71 27.05 9.29
C ASN A 672 -21.71 25.93 9.67
N PRO A 673 -22.72 26.22 10.52
CA PRO A 673 -23.67 25.23 10.99
C PRO A 673 -24.44 24.58 9.83
N GLU A 674 -24.98 23.38 10.08
CA GLU A 674 -25.77 22.67 9.08
C GLU A 674 -27.06 23.45 8.76
N PRO A 675 -27.41 23.66 7.48
CA PRO A 675 -28.64 24.35 7.11
C PRO A 675 -29.87 23.46 7.35
N ASP A 676 -31.04 24.08 7.46
CA ASP A 676 -32.32 23.36 7.42
C ASP A 676 -32.59 22.86 5.99
N TYR A 677 -32.71 21.55 5.83
CA TYR A 677 -32.99 20.92 4.53
C TYR A 677 -34.51 20.83 4.21
N GLY A 678 -35.37 21.29 5.11
CA GLY A 678 -36.83 21.38 4.96
C GLY A 678 -37.57 20.09 5.32
N SER A 679 -38.85 19.99 4.92
CA SER A 679 -39.72 18.87 5.33
C SER A 679 -39.48 17.56 4.59
N THR A 680 -38.77 17.60 3.46
CA THR A 680 -38.45 16.42 2.64
C THR A 680 -37.01 16.39 2.17
N MET A 681 -36.45 15.20 2.01
CA MET A 681 -35.15 14.96 1.38
C MET A 681 -35.34 14.30 0.01
N THR A 682 -34.62 14.77 -1.00
CA THR A 682 -34.76 14.31 -2.40
C THR A 682 -33.38 14.03 -3.02
N PRO A 683 -33.30 13.28 -4.13
CA PRO A 683 -32.05 13.06 -4.86
C PRO A 683 -31.32 14.36 -5.23
N ILE A 684 -32.09 15.39 -5.60
CA ILE A 684 -31.53 16.71 -5.93
C ILE A 684 -30.92 17.37 -4.69
N LYS A 685 -31.63 17.36 -3.54
CA LYS A 685 -31.15 18.01 -2.31
C LYS A 685 -29.88 17.36 -1.76
N VAL A 686 -29.78 16.03 -1.81
CA VAL A 686 -28.58 15.36 -1.29
C VAL A 686 -27.34 15.67 -2.11
N GLN A 687 -27.49 15.92 -3.43
CA GLN A 687 -26.38 16.25 -4.34
C GLN A 687 -26.11 17.75 -4.50
N GLN A 688 -26.86 18.63 -3.82
CA GLN A 688 -26.61 20.07 -3.87
C GLN A 688 -25.27 20.43 -3.24
N VAL A 689 -24.64 21.49 -3.76
CA VAL A 689 -23.50 22.13 -3.12
C VAL A 689 -23.92 22.57 -1.71
N ASP A 690 -23.10 22.25 -0.70
CA ASP A 690 -23.41 22.43 0.73
C ASP A 690 -24.61 21.63 1.28
N GLY A 691 -25.08 20.63 0.52
CA GLY A 691 -26.07 19.65 0.95
C GLY A 691 -25.60 18.76 2.11
N PRO A 692 -26.44 17.80 2.54
CA PRO A 692 -26.17 16.93 3.69
C PRO A 692 -25.00 15.95 3.48
N LEU A 693 -24.49 15.83 2.24
CA LEU A 693 -23.33 15.03 1.86
C LEU A 693 -22.01 15.83 1.86
N TYR A 694 -22.01 17.05 2.39
CA TYR A 694 -20.81 17.87 2.54
C TYR A 694 -20.15 17.66 3.93
N ALA A 695 -19.60 18.70 4.58
CA ALA A 695 -19.00 18.59 5.90
C ALA A 695 -20.00 18.10 6.96
N GLN A 696 -19.52 17.28 7.89
CA GLN A 696 -20.29 16.46 8.82
C GLN A 696 -20.20 16.97 10.27
N VAL A 697 -21.24 16.74 11.06
CA VAL A 697 -21.25 16.96 12.52
C VAL A 697 -21.43 15.64 13.25
N ALA A 698 -21.31 15.63 14.59
CA ALA A 698 -21.59 14.44 15.38
C ALA A 698 -23.00 13.88 15.06
N GLY A 699 -23.06 12.59 14.77
CA GLY A 699 -24.28 11.87 14.38
C GLY A 699 -24.64 11.90 12.89
N SER A 700 -23.85 12.58 12.03
CA SER A 700 -24.19 12.73 10.62
C SER A 700 -23.92 11.50 9.75
N ILE A 701 -23.04 10.58 10.18
CA ILE A 701 -22.73 9.37 9.40
C ILE A 701 -23.83 8.32 9.56
N THR A 702 -24.33 8.13 10.78
CA THR A 702 -25.30 7.08 11.09
C THR A 702 -26.75 7.54 11.00
N ARG A 703 -27.05 8.85 10.91
CA ARG A 703 -28.44 9.38 10.87
C ARG A 703 -29.34 8.77 9.78
N TRP A 704 -28.73 8.23 8.73
CA TRP A 704 -29.39 7.62 7.57
C TRP A 704 -29.86 6.18 7.82
N MET A 705 -29.30 5.50 8.82
CA MET A 705 -29.60 4.11 9.13
C MET A 705 -31.02 3.95 9.70
N ALA A 706 -31.51 2.72 9.75
CA ALA A 706 -32.80 2.35 10.32
C ALA A 706 -32.97 2.78 11.78
N VAL A 707 -34.21 3.01 12.22
CA VAL A 707 -34.55 3.21 13.64
C VAL A 707 -35.65 2.23 14.04
N PRO A 708 -35.39 1.28 14.96
CA PRO A 708 -34.08 0.90 15.51
C PRO A 708 -33.29 -0.06 14.57
N TRP A 709 -31.98 -0.20 14.79
CA TRP A 709 -31.11 -1.05 13.95
C TRP A 709 -31.49 -2.55 13.96
N GLN A 710 -32.12 -3.04 15.05
CA GLN A 710 -32.56 -4.43 15.13
C GLN A 710 -33.65 -4.75 14.10
N GLY A 711 -34.46 -3.76 13.69
CA GLY A 711 -35.43 -3.92 12.61
C GLY A 711 -34.73 -4.30 11.31
N ASP A 712 -33.75 -3.50 10.91
CA ASP A 712 -32.91 -3.75 9.72
C ASP A 712 -32.23 -5.12 9.77
N THR A 713 -31.62 -5.46 10.91
CA THR A 713 -30.97 -6.78 11.11
C THR A 713 -31.96 -7.94 10.96
N ALA A 714 -33.19 -7.83 11.48
CA ALA A 714 -34.19 -8.90 11.40
C ALA A 714 -34.78 -9.08 9.98
N PHE A 715 -34.77 -8.01 9.19
CA PHE A 715 -35.27 -8.00 7.82
C PHE A 715 -34.18 -8.28 6.77
N CYS A 716 -32.89 -8.24 7.13
CA CYS A 716 -31.77 -8.67 6.29
C CYS A 716 -31.71 -10.20 6.15
N ARG A 717 -32.16 -10.73 5.00
CA ARG A 717 -32.25 -12.18 4.74
C ARG A 717 -31.57 -12.61 3.44
N SER A 718 -31.43 -13.91 3.27
CA SER A 718 -31.07 -14.59 2.02
C SER A 718 -32.30 -15.26 1.44
N GLY A 719 -32.40 -15.36 0.12
CA GLY A 719 -33.43 -16.16 -0.57
C GLY A 719 -34.84 -15.79 -0.15
N TYR A 720 -35.31 -14.58 -0.51
CA TYR A 720 -36.69 -14.17 -0.27
C TYR A 720 -37.74 -14.96 -1.09
N ASP A 721 -37.27 -15.80 -2.03
CA ASP A 721 -38.07 -16.81 -2.75
C ASP A 721 -37.77 -18.22 -2.18
N PRO A 722 -38.78 -18.94 -1.65
CA PRO A 722 -38.60 -20.25 -1.03
C PRO A 722 -38.42 -21.42 -2.02
N ASP A 723 -38.67 -21.22 -3.31
CA ASP A 723 -38.64 -22.31 -4.31
C ASP A 723 -37.21 -22.55 -4.83
N PHE A 724 -36.43 -23.33 -4.07
CA PHE A 724 -35.14 -23.95 -4.42
C PHE A 724 -34.25 -23.16 -5.40
N ASP A 725 -33.38 -22.28 -4.88
CA ASP A 725 -32.30 -21.65 -5.65
C ASP A 725 -30.93 -22.25 -5.25
N PRO A 726 -30.13 -22.79 -6.19
CA PRO A 726 -28.75 -23.21 -5.91
C PRO A 726 -27.78 -22.05 -5.58
N TYR A 727 -28.16 -20.79 -5.84
CA TYR A 727 -27.28 -19.62 -5.71
C TYR A 727 -27.58 -18.76 -4.45
N LEU A 728 -28.81 -18.77 -3.93
CA LEU A 728 -29.27 -18.13 -2.69
C LEU A 728 -28.71 -16.70 -2.48
N PRO A 729 -29.15 -15.72 -3.30
CA PRO A 729 -28.74 -14.34 -3.13
C PRO A 729 -29.05 -13.81 -1.72
N SER A 730 -28.21 -12.90 -1.25
CA SER A 730 -28.28 -12.34 0.10
C SER A 730 -28.02 -10.85 0.09
N PHE A 731 -28.47 -10.14 1.13
CA PHE A 731 -28.00 -8.79 1.42
C PHE A 731 -26.61 -8.84 2.09
N TRP A 732 -26.57 -9.20 3.38
CA TRP A 732 -25.39 -8.99 4.22
C TRP A 732 -25.04 -10.20 5.09
N ALA A 733 -24.99 -11.40 4.51
CA ALA A 733 -24.59 -12.62 5.22
C ALA A 733 -23.26 -12.47 6.00
N ALA A 734 -22.35 -11.62 5.48
CA ALA A 734 -21.19 -11.00 6.12
C ALA A 734 -21.36 -10.66 7.62
N ARG A 735 -22.45 -9.96 7.92
CA ARG A 735 -22.71 -9.34 9.24
C ARG A 735 -23.90 -9.96 9.93
N VAL A 736 -24.88 -10.43 9.16
CA VAL A 736 -26.10 -11.08 9.63
C VAL A 736 -26.21 -12.45 8.94
N PRO A 737 -25.48 -13.47 9.42
CA PRO A 737 -25.48 -14.79 8.79
C PRO A 737 -26.89 -15.40 8.74
N ASN A 738 -27.26 -15.96 7.58
CA ASN A 738 -28.55 -16.64 7.41
C ASN A 738 -28.43 -18.16 7.41
N HIS A 739 -27.28 -18.69 6.96
CA HIS A 739 -26.97 -20.12 6.96
C HIS A 739 -25.64 -20.33 7.68
N VAL A 740 -25.64 -21.09 8.77
CA VAL A 740 -24.44 -21.32 9.60
C VAL A 740 -24.28 -22.80 9.92
N LEU A 741 -23.03 -23.23 10.11
CA LEU A 741 -22.74 -24.54 10.67
C LEU A 741 -23.16 -24.57 12.14
N THR A 742 -24.05 -25.51 12.50
CA THR A 742 -24.49 -25.63 13.90
C THR A 742 -23.36 -26.12 14.79
N GLU A 743 -23.40 -25.78 16.08
CA GLU A 743 -22.42 -26.30 17.05
C GLU A 743 -22.41 -27.84 17.06
N GLN A 744 -23.58 -28.46 16.99
CA GLN A 744 -23.70 -29.93 16.97
C GLN A 744 -22.99 -30.53 15.75
N ASP A 745 -23.15 -29.92 14.58
CA ASP A 745 -22.52 -30.41 13.36
C ASP A 745 -21.02 -30.07 13.32
N TYR A 746 -20.61 -28.90 13.82
CA TYR A 746 -19.20 -28.56 14.01
C TYR A 746 -18.46 -29.62 14.84
N GLN A 747 -19.03 -30.06 15.97
CA GLN A 747 -18.45 -31.11 16.80
C GLN A 747 -18.29 -32.44 16.06
N LYS A 748 -19.21 -32.79 15.14
CA LYS A 748 -19.04 -33.96 14.26
C LYS A 748 -17.93 -33.72 13.24
N VAL A 749 -17.90 -32.55 12.59
CA VAL A 749 -16.92 -32.19 11.56
C VAL A 749 -15.49 -32.31 12.09
N ILE A 750 -15.22 -31.84 13.30
CA ILE A 750 -13.87 -31.85 13.88
C ILE A 750 -13.50 -33.19 14.52
N ASN A 751 -14.45 -34.10 14.76
CA ASN A 751 -14.17 -35.39 15.39
C ASN A 751 -13.45 -36.35 14.42
N PRO A 752 -12.16 -36.67 14.64
CA PRO A 752 -11.41 -37.54 13.74
C PRO A 752 -11.81 -39.02 13.84
N GLU A 753 -12.56 -39.41 14.87
CA GLU A 753 -13.03 -40.79 15.09
C GLU A 753 -14.25 -41.16 14.23
N LEU A 754 -14.99 -40.16 13.72
CA LEU A 754 -16.14 -40.38 12.84
C LEU A 754 -15.69 -40.68 11.40
N PRO A 755 -16.44 -41.53 10.66
CA PRO A 755 -16.20 -41.75 9.24
C PRO A 755 -16.17 -40.43 8.45
N ARG A 756 -15.26 -40.33 7.48
CA ARG A 756 -15.12 -39.12 6.65
C ARG A 756 -16.43 -38.70 5.98
N GLU A 757 -17.24 -39.66 5.53
CA GLU A 757 -18.54 -39.40 4.89
C GLU A 757 -19.54 -38.75 5.87
N GLU A 758 -19.57 -39.20 7.12
CA GLU A 758 -20.40 -38.61 8.16
C GLU A 758 -19.96 -37.17 8.47
N ARG A 759 -18.65 -36.94 8.56
CA ARG A 759 -18.07 -35.61 8.77
C ARG A 759 -18.37 -34.66 7.61
N ILE A 760 -18.32 -35.14 6.37
CA ILE A 760 -18.68 -34.36 5.17
C ILE A 760 -20.19 -34.06 5.15
N THR A 761 -21.02 -35.02 5.56
CA THR A 761 -22.48 -34.85 5.64
C THR A 761 -22.86 -33.84 6.73
N ALA A 762 -22.11 -33.77 7.82
CA ALA A 762 -22.30 -32.74 8.85
C ALA A 762 -21.80 -31.35 8.41
N PHE A 763 -20.78 -31.29 7.55
CA PHE A 763 -20.23 -30.03 7.06
C PHE A 763 -21.14 -29.34 6.02
N ASN A 764 -21.82 -30.11 5.19
CA ASN A 764 -22.68 -29.65 4.09
C ASN A 764 -24.15 -29.55 4.51
#